data_AF-A0A8H8LUD7-F1
#
_entry.id   AF-A0A8H8LUD7-F1
#
_cell.length_a   1.000
_cell.length_b   1.000
_cell.length_c   1.000
_cell.angle_alpha   90.00
_cell.angle_beta   90.00
_cell.angle_gamma   90.00
#
_symmetry.space_group_name_H-M   'P 1'
#
loop_
_entity.id
_entity.type
_entity.pdbx_description
1 polymer ?
#
loop_
_entity_poly.entity_id
_entity_poly.type
_entity_poly.pdbx_seq_one_letter_code
_entity_poly.pdbx_strand_id
1 'polypeptide(L)'
;MDPFLLVKLCDLCRDEQLEQRQNDEEDLQFVSHSSVTMNPQYGHVFTFKSEIQAMHDASKGDAGSFADWKKARLEHMKARDKFGNELHAYLEWAESEREDERARLTQVRREEIKKRLYEEGWTDREITGCSSSEWKDLVEKPELMTDRIWASIHPNLLPLLHESREINERADKEMRRQDRIATLERLRQELRAEIPPLVKVTSNIPTGDNRLSEVVQFAFTASSFSLPRSQYPDISLEVPLPSLDEFLAFPVIKNILDEDLLPADTQERFKAVREEVRLEVIDWINKIEQGLAQLWDAERNEIAGDKCGVDKMPADCQEAPIPSELAATSKGTIGLHNLHPFDGLMPQFHITYLSLDGANTTNLFDLPPSRQLLLRADTLFHHNGGCYAYPEIVSKVGAACVLGAGQGANSEEPNSLRRDAEASLIANRLLSRVRRPNAMSAEMDIISRGVILEGLWKSSIAGWADLLRWYIKEKQERKEKHEHSEVTSAPIVSRDREIAKGPFKAGLRTRARQTWLCFYTFRRGSDCPIKVHLRNVHHIVEPKIGLHFEAPADGLAGSDDLNIAPRSGEEDIRCPDLVLVFVSNRAGSQDGSVCISLFAPALTYAITAPSTRAMTAAKAGGKGSKASAARRLAIACAVEQVLSEIAHVSRFSIALEVDDIQRPWYADVPRTAERTAIHIVGLLQDVFELWRAGAALDGSLPSCSFMQKYGSELDKFLQAEEDKRVAEDYALTCQRQDQIKERIVENGWTDRDMVPSPASYIEWRKLVVQPKLLTDRTWANLYPKLVPLLKANREHREILERQQRLWKRIQKMQTMATSLRDELPPFITVSRLDTPEAPSSEPSTSSIPLVSNLGRRDLTIRFSFPNVPELLSWPMIKDIIEEDTSPEAAEIRLTAIRDDVARAVVEWRNKLEQDLVDIWNTGRIEEGEEAPDAKGKGKFVACTTKPRGGRGDVEESASESKSREIELTLPEFTVTFTKPDGTL
;
A
#
# COMPACT_ATOMS: atom_id res chain seq x y z
N MET A 1 -27.39 -16.81 -4.90
CA MET A 1 -27.90 -17.92 -5.74
C MET A 1 -26.75 -18.25 -6.66
N ASP A 2 -26.49 -19.54 -6.89
CA ASP A 2 -25.45 -19.91 -7.85
C ASP A 2 -25.98 -19.80 -9.29
N PRO A 3 -25.32 -19.06 -10.19
CA PRO A 3 -25.82 -18.83 -11.54
C PRO A 3 -25.75 -20.07 -12.44
N PHE A 4 -24.92 -21.05 -12.14
CA PHE A 4 -24.75 -22.26 -12.96
C PHE A 4 -25.53 -23.45 -12.39
N LEU A 5 -25.69 -23.53 -11.06
CA LEU A 5 -26.50 -24.53 -10.38
C LEU A 5 -27.98 -24.11 -10.25
N LEU A 6 -28.31 -22.83 -10.48
CA LEU A 6 -29.67 -22.28 -10.46
C LEU A 6 -30.43 -22.53 -9.15
N VAL A 7 -29.69 -22.68 -8.06
CA VAL A 7 -30.23 -22.94 -6.72
C VAL A 7 -29.55 -22.05 -5.68
N LYS A 8 -30.21 -21.90 -4.53
CA LYS A 8 -29.59 -21.40 -3.30
C LYS A 8 -29.58 -22.56 -2.32
N LEU A 9 -28.40 -23.15 -2.12
CA LEU A 9 -28.20 -24.21 -1.13
C LEU A 9 -27.80 -23.60 0.20
N CYS A 10 -28.47 -23.98 1.29
CA CYS A 10 -27.95 -23.77 2.63
C CYS A 10 -26.66 -24.59 2.81
N ASP A 11 -25.88 -24.30 3.84
CA ASP A 11 -24.57 -24.95 4.01
C ASP A 11 -24.69 -26.48 4.15
N LEU A 12 -25.71 -26.97 4.89
CA LEU A 12 -25.98 -28.41 5.00
C LEU A 12 -26.31 -29.07 3.65
N CYS A 13 -27.26 -28.52 2.89
CA CYS A 13 -27.58 -29.05 1.56
C CYS A 13 -26.41 -28.94 0.59
N ARG A 14 -25.50 -27.99 0.80
CA ARG A 14 -24.31 -27.82 -0.03
C ARG A 14 -23.35 -29.00 0.16
N ASP A 15 -23.06 -29.37 1.42
CA ASP A 15 -22.21 -30.52 1.74
C ASP A 15 -22.86 -31.87 1.33
N GLU A 16 -24.18 -31.97 1.50
CA GLU A 16 -24.92 -33.20 1.19
C GLU A 16 -25.10 -33.41 -0.31
N GLN A 17 -25.45 -32.38 -1.08
CA GLN A 17 -25.91 -32.53 -2.46
C GLN A 17 -24.81 -32.27 -3.49
N LEU A 18 -23.73 -31.57 -3.13
CA LEU A 18 -22.64 -31.29 -4.06
C LEU A 18 -21.48 -32.27 -3.92
N GLU A 19 -20.85 -32.58 -5.05
CA GLU A 19 -19.60 -33.32 -5.15
C GLU A 19 -18.55 -32.43 -5.83
N GLN A 20 -17.33 -32.42 -5.28
CA GLN A 20 -16.19 -31.72 -5.85
C GLN A 20 -15.53 -32.59 -6.92
N ARG A 21 -15.28 -32.03 -8.10
CA ARG A 21 -14.64 -32.70 -9.25
C ARG A 21 -13.46 -31.89 -9.77
N GLN A 22 -12.52 -32.54 -10.45
CA GLN A 22 -11.42 -31.83 -11.12
C GLN A 22 -11.91 -31.21 -12.42
N ASN A 23 -11.51 -29.96 -12.70
CA ASN A 23 -11.99 -29.19 -13.87
C ASN A 23 -11.66 -29.82 -15.23
N ASP A 24 -10.72 -30.77 -15.28
CA ASP A 24 -10.29 -31.47 -16.48
C ASP A 24 -11.02 -32.81 -16.72
N GLU A 25 -11.95 -33.20 -15.85
CA GLU A 25 -12.79 -34.38 -16.08
C GLU A 25 -13.70 -34.18 -17.31
N GLU A 26 -13.56 -35.02 -18.33
CA GLU A 26 -14.31 -34.95 -19.60
C GLU A 26 -15.83 -35.03 -19.42
N ASP A 27 -16.27 -35.61 -18.30
CA ASP A 27 -17.68 -35.80 -17.96
C ASP A 27 -18.36 -34.51 -17.49
N LEU A 28 -17.59 -33.49 -17.08
CA LEU A 28 -18.13 -32.21 -16.61
C LEU A 28 -18.92 -31.44 -17.68
N GLN A 29 -18.68 -31.71 -18.97
CA GLN A 29 -19.45 -31.10 -20.05
C GLN A 29 -20.92 -31.57 -20.11
N PHE A 30 -21.27 -32.63 -19.36
CA PHE A 30 -22.62 -33.22 -19.33
C PHE A 30 -23.37 -32.94 -18.02
N VAL A 31 -22.75 -32.28 -17.04
CA VAL A 31 -23.36 -31.96 -15.74
C VAL A 31 -23.23 -30.48 -15.41
N SER A 32 -24.21 -29.97 -14.65
CA SER A 32 -24.20 -28.58 -14.23
C SER A 32 -23.09 -28.44 -13.19
N HIS A 33 -22.18 -27.50 -13.38
CA HIS A 33 -21.07 -27.29 -12.46
C HIS A 33 -20.85 -25.82 -12.18
N SER A 34 -20.35 -25.50 -10.98
CA SER A 34 -20.02 -24.14 -10.57
C SER A 34 -18.63 -24.06 -9.96
N SER A 35 -17.91 -23.01 -10.36
CA SER A 35 -16.65 -22.58 -9.75
C SER A 35 -16.84 -21.46 -8.72
N VAL A 36 -18.06 -20.93 -8.58
CA VAL A 36 -18.38 -19.78 -7.74
C VAL A 36 -18.82 -20.21 -6.34
N THR A 37 -19.45 -21.38 -6.24
CA THR A 37 -19.88 -21.93 -4.95
C THR A 37 -18.69 -22.44 -4.14
N MET A 38 -18.61 -22.03 -2.87
CA MET A 38 -17.71 -22.58 -1.82
C MET A 38 -16.21 -22.23 -1.88
N ASN A 39 -15.76 -21.27 -2.70
CA ASN A 39 -14.33 -21.01 -2.92
C ASN A 39 -13.59 -22.34 -3.21
N PRO A 40 -13.89 -23.01 -4.34
CA PRO A 40 -13.31 -24.31 -4.62
C PRO A 40 -11.78 -24.22 -4.61
N GLN A 41 -11.13 -25.31 -4.18
CA GLN A 41 -9.69 -25.44 -4.35
C GLN A 41 -9.33 -25.22 -5.82
N TYR A 42 -8.22 -24.52 -6.09
CA TYR A 42 -7.81 -24.17 -7.44
C TYR A 42 -7.77 -25.41 -8.34
N GLY A 43 -8.54 -25.39 -9.44
CA GLY A 43 -8.66 -26.52 -10.36
C GLY A 43 -9.85 -27.45 -10.12
N HIS A 44 -10.76 -27.12 -9.19
CA HIS A 44 -11.97 -27.90 -8.93
C HIS A 44 -13.26 -27.12 -9.19
N VAL A 45 -14.35 -27.87 -9.46
CA VAL A 45 -15.73 -27.38 -9.55
C VAL A 45 -16.65 -28.25 -8.72
N PHE A 46 -17.81 -27.71 -8.34
CA PHE A 46 -18.86 -28.44 -7.67
C PHE A 46 -20.00 -28.77 -8.63
N THR A 47 -20.53 -29.99 -8.55
CA THR A 47 -21.70 -30.46 -9.32
C THR A 47 -22.65 -31.24 -8.40
N PHE A 48 -23.88 -31.47 -8.83
CA PHE A 48 -24.83 -32.25 -8.03
C PHE A 48 -24.54 -33.76 -8.10
N LYS A 49 -24.50 -34.42 -6.94
CA LYS A 49 -24.36 -35.88 -6.83
C LYS A 49 -25.43 -36.62 -7.64
N SER A 50 -26.65 -36.08 -7.68
CA SER A 50 -27.76 -36.66 -8.44
C SER A 50 -27.55 -36.60 -9.95
N GLU A 51 -26.91 -35.56 -10.48
CA GLU A 51 -26.61 -35.45 -11.92
C GLU A 51 -25.50 -36.41 -12.33
N ILE A 52 -24.47 -36.57 -11.49
CA ILE A 52 -23.43 -37.58 -11.66
C ILE A 52 -24.02 -38.99 -11.63
N GLN A 53 -24.93 -39.26 -10.68
CA GLN A 53 -25.61 -40.55 -10.61
C GLN A 53 -26.46 -40.82 -11.86
N ALA A 54 -27.21 -39.83 -12.35
CA ALA A 54 -28.00 -39.95 -13.57
C ALA A 54 -27.13 -40.23 -14.81
N MET A 55 -25.95 -39.61 -14.90
CA MET A 55 -24.97 -39.90 -15.94
C MET A 55 -24.44 -41.33 -15.86
N HIS A 56 -24.10 -41.81 -14.65
CA HIS A 56 -23.68 -43.20 -14.43
C HIS A 56 -24.78 -44.20 -14.81
N ASP A 57 -26.04 -43.90 -14.51
CA ASP A 57 -27.14 -44.80 -14.86
C ASP A 57 -27.42 -44.80 -16.36
N ALA A 58 -27.31 -43.65 -17.04
CA ALA A 58 -27.39 -43.58 -18.50
C ALA A 58 -26.27 -44.39 -19.19
N SER A 59 -25.06 -44.41 -18.62
CA SER A 59 -23.93 -45.16 -19.18
C SER A 59 -24.08 -46.68 -19.14
N LYS A 60 -25.03 -47.20 -18.34
CA LYS A 60 -25.34 -48.64 -18.27
C LYS A 60 -26.27 -49.10 -19.39
N GLY A 61 -26.85 -48.18 -20.17
CA GLY A 61 -27.72 -48.47 -21.30
C GLY A 61 -26.99 -48.99 -22.55
N ASP A 62 -27.72 -49.23 -23.63
CA ASP A 62 -27.09 -49.55 -24.91
C ASP A 62 -26.28 -48.36 -25.46
N ALA A 63 -25.22 -48.66 -26.21
CA ALA A 63 -24.28 -47.65 -26.69
C ALA A 63 -24.94 -46.57 -27.57
N GLY A 64 -26.02 -46.90 -28.28
CA GLY A 64 -26.78 -45.95 -29.10
C GLY A 64 -27.55 -44.96 -28.22
N SER A 65 -28.30 -45.48 -27.24
CA SER A 65 -29.04 -44.69 -26.25
C SER A 65 -28.14 -43.76 -25.45
N PHE A 66 -26.94 -44.20 -25.04
CA PHE A 66 -26.01 -43.33 -24.32
C PHE A 66 -25.43 -42.20 -25.20
N ALA A 67 -25.21 -42.46 -26.49
CA ALA A 67 -24.75 -41.43 -27.43
C ALA A 67 -25.82 -40.34 -27.65
N ASP A 68 -27.08 -40.74 -27.82
CA ASP A 68 -28.21 -39.83 -27.94
C ASP A 68 -28.42 -39.03 -26.64
N TRP A 69 -28.29 -39.69 -25.48
CA TRP A 69 -28.33 -39.04 -24.17
C TRP A 69 -27.23 -37.99 -24.04
N LYS A 70 -25.97 -38.32 -24.38
CA LYS A 70 -24.84 -37.37 -24.35
C LYS A 70 -25.10 -36.15 -25.22
N LYS A 71 -25.63 -36.35 -26.43
CA LYS A 71 -25.96 -35.26 -27.34
C LYS A 71 -27.06 -34.35 -26.78
N ALA A 72 -28.17 -34.92 -26.33
CA ALA A 72 -29.28 -34.16 -25.75
C ALA A 72 -28.84 -33.42 -24.47
N ARG A 73 -28.02 -34.07 -23.63
CA ARG A 73 -27.51 -33.48 -22.40
C ARG A 73 -26.53 -32.35 -22.68
N LEU A 74 -25.63 -32.49 -23.66
CA LEU A 74 -24.72 -31.44 -24.08
C LEU A 74 -25.46 -30.20 -24.60
N GLU A 75 -26.52 -30.39 -25.40
CA GLU A 75 -27.37 -29.28 -25.86
C GLU A 75 -28.06 -28.58 -24.68
N HIS A 76 -28.56 -29.36 -23.72
CA HIS A 76 -29.16 -28.83 -22.50
C HIS A 76 -28.15 -28.05 -21.63
N MET A 77 -26.93 -28.58 -21.45
CA MET A 77 -25.85 -27.91 -20.71
C MET A 77 -25.42 -26.62 -21.41
N LYS A 78 -25.26 -26.61 -22.74
CA LYS A 78 -24.97 -25.37 -23.49
C LYS A 78 -26.04 -24.30 -23.30
N ALA A 79 -27.31 -24.68 -23.31
CA ALA A 79 -28.42 -23.75 -23.07
C ALA A 79 -28.40 -23.22 -21.63
N ARG A 80 -28.10 -24.10 -20.67
CA ARG A 80 -27.98 -23.76 -19.26
C ARG A 80 -26.78 -22.88 -18.97
N ASP A 81 -25.62 -23.16 -19.54
CA ASP A 81 -24.41 -22.34 -19.41
C ASP A 81 -24.63 -20.96 -20.00
N LYS A 82 -25.29 -20.87 -21.16
CA LYS A 82 -25.68 -19.58 -21.74
C LYS A 82 -26.57 -18.79 -20.76
N PHE A 83 -27.61 -19.42 -20.22
CA PHE A 83 -28.50 -18.80 -19.25
C PHE A 83 -27.76 -18.43 -17.95
N GLY A 84 -26.89 -19.29 -17.45
CA GLY A 84 -26.10 -19.06 -16.25
C GLY A 84 -25.11 -17.91 -16.42
N ASN A 85 -24.49 -17.78 -17.58
CA ASN A 85 -23.65 -16.63 -17.91
C ASN A 85 -24.47 -15.32 -17.96
N GLU A 86 -25.65 -15.34 -18.58
CA GLU A 86 -26.56 -14.18 -18.57
C GLU A 86 -27.02 -13.83 -17.14
N LEU A 87 -27.30 -14.85 -16.31
CA LEU A 87 -27.68 -14.67 -14.91
C LEU A 87 -26.54 -14.11 -14.07
N HIS A 88 -25.32 -14.62 -14.29
CA HIS A 88 -24.12 -14.16 -13.61
C HIS A 88 -23.85 -12.69 -13.93
N ALA A 89 -23.85 -12.33 -15.22
CA ALA A 89 -23.69 -10.93 -15.64
C ALA A 89 -24.78 -10.02 -15.04
N TYR A 90 -26.02 -10.49 -14.97
CA TYR A 90 -27.10 -9.75 -14.31
C TYR A 90 -26.87 -9.57 -12.80
N LEU A 91 -26.42 -10.62 -12.10
CA LEU A 91 -26.14 -10.57 -10.67
C LEU A 91 -24.96 -9.63 -10.36
N GLU A 92 -23.87 -9.70 -11.14
CA GLU A 92 -22.74 -8.78 -11.03
C GLU A 92 -23.18 -7.33 -11.26
N TRP A 93 -23.97 -7.08 -12.30
CA TRP A 93 -24.53 -5.75 -12.56
C TRP A 93 -25.41 -5.25 -11.39
N ALA A 94 -26.28 -6.10 -10.85
CA ALA A 94 -27.15 -5.75 -9.72
C ALA A 94 -26.39 -5.59 -8.39
N GLU A 95 -25.25 -6.24 -8.21
CA GLU A 95 -24.34 -6.02 -7.09
C GLU A 95 -23.60 -4.69 -7.25
N SER A 96 -23.08 -4.41 -8.44
CA SER A 96 -22.49 -3.11 -8.79
C SER A 96 -23.48 -1.96 -8.55
N GLU A 97 -24.73 -2.09 -8.99
CA GLU A 97 -25.74 -1.04 -8.78
C GLU A 97 -26.05 -0.83 -7.29
N ARG A 98 -26.08 -1.91 -6.49
CA ARG A 98 -26.25 -1.81 -5.03
C ARG A 98 -25.04 -1.17 -4.36
N GLU A 99 -23.84 -1.38 -4.86
CA GLU A 99 -22.62 -0.72 -4.39
C GLU A 99 -22.63 0.77 -4.73
N ASP A 100 -22.99 1.13 -5.96
CA ASP A 100 -23.12 2.52 -6.39
C ASP A 100 -24.17 3.26 -5.56
N GLU A 101 -25.30 2.62 -5.25
CA GLU A 101 -26.32 3.22 -4.40
C GLU A 101 -25.84 3.39 -2.95
N ARG A 102 -25.14 2.40 -2.38
CA ARG A 102 -24.52 2.53 -1.05
C ARG A 102 -23.52 3.68 -1.03
N ALA A 103 -22.64 3.76 -2.03
CA ALA A 103 -21.66 4.84 -2.16
C ALA A 103 -22.33 6.21 -2.28
N ARG A 104 -23.42 6.32 -3.05
CA ARG A 104 -24.21 7.55 -3.19
C ARG A 104 -24.83 7.97 -1.86
N LEU A 105 -25.47 7.04 -1.14
CA LEU A 105 -26.08 7.32 0.17
C LEU A 105 -25.04 7.72 1.21
N THR A 106 -23.91 7.02 1.27
CA THR A 106 -22.77 7.37 2.12
C THR A 106 -22.26 8.78 1.81
N GLN A 107 -22.12 9.14 0.54
CA GLN A 107 -21.66 10.47 0.14
C GLN A 107 -22.69 11.56 0.52
N VAL A 108 -23.98 11.36 0.25
CA VAL A 108 -25.05 12.29 0.63
C VAL A 108 -25.07 12.51 2.15
N ARG A 109 -24.95 11.41 2.92
CA ARG A 109 -24.87 11.47 4.38
C ARG A 109 -23.66 12.27 4.86
N ARG A 110 -22.48 12.03 4.27
CA ARG A 110 -21.24 12.73 4.59
C ARG A 110 -21.35 14.22 4.37
N GLU A 111 -21.90 14.64 3.23
CA GLU A 111 -22.07 16.07 2.91
C GLU A 111 -23.09 16.75 3.84
N GLU A 112 -24.17 16.08 4.21
CA GLU A 112 -25.14 16.63 5.17
C GLU A 112 -24.55 16.74 6.58
N ILE A 113 -23.77 15.76 7.04
CA ILE A 113 -23.01 15.84 8.31
C ILE A 113 -22.05 17.02 8.28
N LYS A 114 -21.24 17.13 7.21
CA LYS A 114 -20.31 18.26 7.02
C LYS A 114 -21.04 19.59 7.10
N LYS A 115 -22.14 19.74 6.37
CA LYS A 115 -22.97 20.95 6.37
C LYS A 115 -23.43 21.34 7.77
N ARG A 116 -23.96 20.39 8.56
CA ARG A 116 -24.40 20.65 9.94
C ARG A 116 -23.24 21.01 10.87
N LEU A 117 -22.09 20.34 10.73
CA LEU A 117 -20.89 20.69 11.49
C LEU A 117 -20.37 22.10 11.15
N TYR A 118 -20.44 22.52 9.89
CA TYR A 118 -20.13 23.91 9.50
C TYR A 118 -21.07 24.92 10.16
N GLU A 119 -22.37 24.62 10.22
CA GLU A 119 -23.37 25.46 10.90
C GLU A 119 -23.09 25.59 12.41
N GLU A 120 -22.41 24.61 13.01
CA GLU A 120 -21.94 24.64 14.40
C GLU A 120 -20.55 25.27 14.59
N GLY A 121 -19.91 25.73 13.51
CA GLY A 121 -18.62 26.43 13.57
C GLY A 121 -17.38 25.53 13.48
N TRP A 122 -17.53 24.25 13.12
CA TRP A 122 -16.40 23.37 12.82
C TRP A 122 -15.80 23.71 11.46
N THR A 123 -14.48 23.66 11.33
CA THR A 123 -13.76 23.93 10.08
C THR A 123 -13.54 22.66 9.25
N ASP A 124 -13.34 22.78 7.93
CA ASP A 124 -13.11 21.61 7.06
C ASP A 124 -11.88 20.82 7.53
N ARG A 125 -10.85 21.51 8.03
CA ARG A 125 -9.62 20.90 8.53
C ARG A 125 -9.86 20.02 9.77
N GLU A 126 -10.76 20.43 10.66
CA GLU A 126 -11.15 19.64 11.84
C GLU A 126 -12.02 18.45 11.44
N ILE A 127 -12.88 18.61 10.43
CA ILE A 127 -13.75 17.53 9.95
C ILE A 127 -12.96 16.50 9.13
N THR A 128 -12.02 16.96 8.32
CA THR A 128 -11.19 16.09 7.45
C THR A 128 -10.05 15.40 8.19
N GLY A 129 -9.60 15.96 9.31
CA GLY A 129 -8.59 15.37 10.18
C GLY A 129 -9.06 14.12 10.95
N CYS A 130 -10.37 13.89 11.06
CA CYS A 130 -10.93 12.68 11.65
C CYS A 130 -10.74 11.48 10.70
N SER A 131 -9.82 10.58 11.04
CA SER A 131 -9.51 9.38 10.26
C SER A 131 -9.74 8.06 11.02
N SER A 132 -10.26 8.14 12.25
CA SER A 132 -10.52 6.96 13.09
C SER A 132 -11.56 6.03 12.45
N SER A 133 -11.51 4.75 12.80
CA SER A 133 -12.54 3.78 12.39
C SER A 133 -13.92 4.18 12.92
N GLU A 134 -13.98 4.72 14.14
CA GLU A 134 -15.23 5.21 14.75
C GLU A 134 -15.88 6.33 13.93
N TRP A 135 -15.07 7.26 13.40
CA TRP A 135 -15.55 8.29 12.48
C TRP A 135 -16.18 7.67 11.23
N LYS A 136 -15.50 6.71 10.60
CA LYS A 136 -16.02 6.00 9.41
C LYS A 136 -17.32 5.28 9.73
N ASP A 137 -17.41 4.60 10.88
CA ASP A 137 -18.61 3.86 11.29
C ASP A 137 -19.83 4.77 11.55
N LEU A 138 -19.60 6.03 11.92
CA LEU A 138 -20.68 7.02 12.12
C LEU A 138 -21.08 7.73 10.82
N VAL A 139 -20.09 8.11 10.02
CA VAL A 139 -20.24 9.00 8.85
C VAL A 139 -20.49 8.22 7.56
N GLU A 140 -19.89 7.04 7.39
CA GLU A 140 -19.91 6.28 6.13
C GLU A 140 -21.06 5.26 6.00
N LYS A 141 -21.99 5.23 6.96
CA LYS A 141 -23.20 4.37 6.88
C LYS A 141 -24.07 4.77 5.68
N PRO A 142 -24.50 3.82 4.83
CA PRO A 142 -25.29 4.11 3.63
C PRO A 142 -26.78 4.35 3.97
N GLU A 143 -27.05 5.38 4.76
CA GLU A 143 -28.39 5.77 5.21
C GLU A 143 -28.59 7.28 5.11
N LEU A 144 -29.77 7.72 4.69
CA LEU A 144 -30.11 9.15 4.62
C LEU A 144 -30.02 9.79 6.01
N MET A 145 -29.44 10.98 6.07
CA MET A 145 -29.34 11.76 7.31
C MET A 145 -30.71 12.35 7.65
N THR A 146 -31.28 11.93 8.78
CA THR A 146 -32.51 12.51 9.34
C THR A 146 -32.19 13.19 10.68
N ASP A 147 -33.05 14.09 11.16
CA ASP A 147 -32.81 14.79 12.43
C ASP A 147 -32.70 13.85 13.62
N ARG A 148 -33.43 12.72 13.58
CA ARG A 148 -33.32 11.66 14.59
C ARG A 148 -31.95 10.98 14.57
N ILE A 149 -31.44 10.68 13.38
CA ILE A 149 -30.11 10.09 13.22
C ILE A 149 -29.04 11.10 13.66
N TRP A 150 -29.17 12.36 13.25
CA TRP A 150 -28.29 13.45 13.68
C TRP A 150 -28.21 13.56 15.20
N ALA A 151 -29.35 13.62 15.88
CA ALA A 151 -29.43 13.67 17.35
C ALA A 151 -28.77 12.45 18.03
N SER A 152 -28.71 11.31 17.35
CA SER A 152 -28.08 10.08 17.85
C SER A 152 -26.56 10.06 17.62
N ILE A 153 -26.09 10.50 16.46
CA ILE A 153 -24.66 10.43 16.11
C ILE A 153 -23.86 11.63 16.61
N HIS A 154 -24.48 12.81 16.70
CA HIS A 154 -23.80 14.06 17.01
C HIS A 154 -23.01 14.02 18.33
N PRO A 155 -23.56 13.49 19.45
CA PRO A 155 -22.79 13.34 20.69
C PRO A 155 -21.53 12.49 20.56
N ASN A 156 -21.51 11.52 19.63
CA ASN A 156 -20.36 10.65 19.38
C ASN A 156 -19.35 11.27 18.41
N LEU A 157 -19.78 12.22 17.58
CA LEU A 157 -18.88 12.96 16.68
C LEU A 157 -18.07 14.02 17.46
N LEU A 158 -18.63 14.61 18.51
CA LEU A 158 -17.99 15.69 19.26
C LEU A 158 -16.61 15.30 19.84
N PRO A 159 -16.43 14.17 20.55
CA PRO A 159 -15.12 13.76 21.05
C PRO A 159 -14.08 13.60 19.94
N LEU A 160 -14.46 13.03 18.79
CA LEU A 160 -13.58 12.82 17.64
C LEU A 160 -13.14 14.14 16.99
N LEU A 161 -14.06 15.11 16.93
CA LEU A 161 -13.78 16.45 16.40
C LEU A 161 -12.87 17.25 17.34
N HIS A 162 -13.06 17.13 18.65
CA HIS A 162 -12.16 17.73 19.64
C HIS A 162 -10.75 17.13 19.57
N GLU A 163 -10.64 15.81 19.49
CA GLU A 163 -9.35 15.15 19.30
C GLU A 163 -8.68 15.62 17.99
N SER A 164 -9.43 15.71 16.89
CA SER A 164 -8.90 16.23 15.63
C SER A 164 -8.46 17.69 15.72
N ARG A 165 -9.22 18.55 16.41
CA ARG A 165 -8.82 19.94 16.70
C ARG A 165 -7.51 19.97 17.47
N GLU A 166 -7.36 19.18 18.53
CA GLU A 166 -6.12 19.11 19.30
C GLU A 166 -4.93 18.58 18.49
N ILE A 167 -5.15 17.59 17.62
CA ILE A 167 -4.12 17.10 16.69
C ILE A 167 -3.72 18.21 15.72
N ASN A 168 -4.69 18.93 15.14
CA ASN A 168 -4.43 20.04 14.23
C ASN A 168 -3.69 21.18 14.92
N GLU A 169 -4.07 21.53 16.15
CA GLU A 169 -3.37 22.54 16.95
C GLU A 169 -1.93 22.11 17.30
N ARG A 170 -1.70 20.83 17.64
CA ARG A 170 -0.34 20.29 17.85
C ARG A 170 0.48 20.34 16.57
N ALA A 171 -0.09 19.95 15.43
CA ALA A 171 0.58 20.03 14.14
C ALA A 171 0.91 21.48 13.75
N ASP A 172 0.01 22.41 14.02
CA ASP A 172 0.23 23.84 13.79
C ASP A 172 1.32 24.42 14.70
N LYS A 173 1.33 24.04 15.98
CA LYS A 173 2.40 24.41 16.92
C LYS A 173 3.75 23.86 16.48
N GLU A 174 3.81 22.60 16.04
CA GLU A 174 5.06 22.00 15.55
C GLU A 174 5.51 22.65 14.24
N MET A 175 4.60 22.93 13.32
CA MET A 175 4.93 23.66 12.09
C MET A 175 5.51 25.04 12.40
N ARG A 176 4.89 25.80 13.31
CA ARG A 176 5.44 27.07 13.78
C ARG A 176 6.80 26.89 14.44
N ARG A 177 6.99 25.84 15.25
CA ARG A 177 8.29 25.51 15.86
C ARG A 177 9.36 25.25 14.80
N GLN A 178 9.05 24.53 13.73
CA GLN A 178 9.97 24.29 12.61
C GLN A 178 10.31 25.60 11.88
N ASP A 179 9.34 26.48 11.65
CA ASP A 179 9.58 27.80 11.07
C ASP A 179 10.49 28.67 11.97
N ARG A 180 10.34 28.55 13.30
CA ARG A 180 11.24 29.20 14.27
C ARG A 180 12.65 28.65 14.19
N ILE A 181 12.82 27.32 14.12
CA ILE A 181 14.14 26.68 13.93
C ILE A 181 14.81 27.17 12.64
N ALA A 182 14.08 27.20 11.52
CA ALA A 182 14.60 27.69 10.25
C ALA A 182 15.00 29.18 10.31
N THR A 183 14.25 29.98 11.07
CA THR A 183 14.57 31.40 11.30
C THR A 183 15.83 31.55 12.17
N LEU A 184 15.96 30.75 13.23
CA LEU A 184 17.12 30.75 14.13
C LEU A 184 18.39 30.27 13.43
N GLU A 185 18.31 29.26 12.55
CA GLU A 185 19.46 28.83 11.75
C GLU A 185 19.98 29.94 10.84
N ARG A 186 19.08 30.71 10.20
CA ARG A 186 19.47 31.89 9.41
C ARG A 186 20.19 32.92 10.26
N LEU A 187 19.66 33.21 11.45
CA LEU A 187 20.22 34.18 12.38
C LEU A 187 21.56 33.70 12.99
N ARG A 188 21.73 32.39 13.18
CA ARG A 188 23.02 31.77 13.52
C ARG A 188 24.07 31.99 12.43
N GLN A 189 23.70 31.85 11.15
CA GLN A 189 24.60 32.18 10.04
C GLN A 189 24.92 33.68 9.94
N GLU A 190 23.99 34.57 10.32
CA GLU A 190 24.27 36.00 10.43
C GLU A 190 25.27 36.29 11.57
N LEU A 191 25.11 35.65 12.74
CA LEU A 191 26.06 35.73 13.85
C LEU A 191 27.46 35.23 13.46
N ARG A 192 27.54 34.15 12.67
CA ARG A 192 28.81 33.65 12.12
C ARG A 192 29.59 34.73 11.38
N ALA A 193 28.90 35.57 10.61
CA ALA A 193 29.55 36.65 9.86
C ALA A 193 30.04 37.80 10.77
N GLU A 194 29.47 37.95 11.97
CA GLU A 194 29.81 39.01 12.92
C GLU A 194 30.87 38.63 13.95
N ILE A 195 31.04 37.33 14.21
CA ILE A 195 32.10 36.83 15.08
C ILE A 195 33.39 36.82 14.25
N PRO A 196 34.40 37.64 14.60
CA PRO A 196 35.64 37.68 13.85
C PRO A 196 36.28 36.29 13.81
N PRO A 197 36.82 35.86 12.66
CA PRO A 197 37.53 34.59 12.60
C PRO A 197 38.68 34.57 13.61
N LEU A 198 38.78 33.49 14.39
CA LEU A 198 39.80 33.25 15.43
C LEU A 198 41.21 33.44 14.90
N VAL A 199 41.44 33.01 13.66
CA VAL A 199 42.70 33.18 12.95
C VAL A 199 42.40 33.61 11.53
N LYS A 200 42.60 34.90 11.23
CA LYS A 200 42.58 35.41 9.86
C LYS A 200 43.99 35.33 9.27
N VAL A 201 44.32 34.24 8.57
CA VAL A 201 45.56 34.13 7.80
C VAL A 201 45.35 34.78 6.43
N THR A 202 46.00 35.91 6.18
CA THR A 202 46.10 36.46 4.82
C THR A 202 47.40 36.01 4.19
N SER A 203 47.27 35.20 3.15
CA SER A 203 48.35 34.81 2.24
C SER A 203 48.84 36.05 1.48
N ASN A 204 50.05 36.53 1.82
CA ASN A 204 50.79 37.49 0.99
C ASN A 204 51.56 36.69 -0.06
N ILE A 205 50.88 36.22 -1.11
CA ILE A 205 51.58 35.86 -2.34
C ILE A 205 51.87 37.18 -3.06
N PRO A 206 53.14 37.57 -3.25
CA PRO A 206 53.47 38.68 -4.12
C PRO A 206 53.16 38.27 -5.55
N THR A 207 51.94 38.53 -6.02
CA THR A 207 51.67 38.62 -7.45
C THR A 207 52.49 39.80 -7.97
N GLY A 208 53.46 39.49 -8.84
CA GLY A 208 54.46 40.42 -9.34
C GLY A 208 53.90 41.48 -10.28
N ASP A 209 52.94 42.28 -9.84
CA ASP A 209 52.57 43.53 -10.48
C ASP A 209 52.46 44.65 -9.44
N ASN A 210 53.46 45.53 -9.48
CA ASN A 210 53.50 46.79 -8.76
C ASN A 210 52.34 47.68 -9.20
N ARG A 211 51.26 47.78 -8.41
CA ARG A 211 50.57 49.05 -8.12
C ARG A 211 49.46 48.90 -7.08
N LEU A 212 49.63 49.69 -6.01
CA LEU A 212 48.69 50.02 -4.92
C LEU A 212 48.55 48.96 -3.82
N SER A 213 49.56 48.97 -2.95
CA SER A 213 49.54 48.42 -1.60
C SER A 213 48.61 49.28 -0.72
N GLU A 214 47.46 48.74 -0.36
CA GLU A 214 46.65 49.25 0.75
C GLU A 214 47.02 48.41 1.98
N VAL A 215 47.78 49.04 2.88
CA VAL A 215 48.21 48.45 4.15
C VAL A 215 47.03 48.52 5.13
N VAL A 216 46.53 47.38 5.58
CA VAL A 216 45.68 47.30 6.78
C VAL A 216 46.28 46.27 7.74
N GLN A 217 46.47 46.71 8.99
CA GLN A 217 47.34 46.14 10.01
C GLN A 217 46.59 45.32 11.09
N PHE A 218 47.25 44.22 11.55
CA PHE A 218 47.33 43.58 12.90
C PHE A 218 46.02 43.20 13.66
N ALA A 219 45.97 42.30 14.67
CA ALA A 219 46.96 41.68 15.56
C ALA A 219 46.57 40.23 16.00
N PHE A 220 47.58 39.46 16.43
CA PHE A 220 47.51 38.12 17.03
C PHE A 220 47.49 38.20 18.57
N THR A 221 46.85 37.23 19.25
CA THR A 221 47.38 36.64 20.49
C THR A 221 46.94 35.18 20.65
N ALA A 222 47.70 34.25 20.06
CA ALA A 222 47.81 32.87 20.55
C ALA A 222 49.27 32.67 20.95
N SER A 223 49.58 33.00 22.20
CA SER A 223 50.93 33.05 22.77
C SER A 223 51.59 31.67 22.98
N SER A 224 51.02 30.59 22.44
CA SER A 224 51.32 29.21 22.89
C SER A 224 51.80 28.24 21.81
N PHE A 225 51.63 28.55 20.52
CA PHE A 225 51.90 27.58 19.44
C PHE A 225 53.22 27.90 18.73
N SER A 226 54.33 27.40 19.28
CA SER A 226 55.66 27.43 18.67
C SER A 226 55.76 26.45 17.48
N LEU A 227 55.05 26.70 16.38
CA LEU A 227 55.13 25.89 15.15
C LEU A 227 56.06 26.52 14.09
N PRO A 228 56.80 25.71 13.29
CA PRO A 228 57.71 26.20 12.25
C PRO A 228 56.98 26.89 11.09
N ARG A 229 57.49 28.06 10.71
CA ARG A 229 56.79 29.13 9.97
C ARG A 229 56.70 28.95 8.43
N SER A 230 56.88 27.75 7.86
CA SER A 230 57.17 27.64 6.40
C SER A 230 56.49 26.53 5.59
N GLN A 231 55.41 25.87 6.03
CA GLN A 231 54.84 24.73 5.28
C GLN A 231 53.36 24.79 4.86
N TYR A 232 52.55 25.77 5.27
CA TYR A 232 51.11 25.77 4.91
C TYR A 232 50.57 27.17 4.58
N PRO A 233 50.56 27.59 3.30
CA PRO A 233 50.05 28.91 2.91
C PRO A 233 48.51 29.04 2.81
N ASP A 234 47.73 27.95 2.86
CA ASP A 234 46.31 27.98 2.44
C ASP A 234 45.28 27.37 3.44
N ILE A 235 45.59 27.25 4.73
CA ILE A 235 44.62 26.72 5.71
C ILE A 235 43.85 27.88 6.36
N SER A 236 42.60 28.10 5.89
CA SER A 236 41.61 28.92 6.60
C SER A 236 40.95 28.07 7.68
N LEU A 237 41.32 28.29 8.94
CA LEU A 237 40.58 27.75 10.09
C LEU A 237 39.39 28.67 10.38
N GLU A 238 38.21 28.28 9.89
CA GLU A 238 36.97 28.93 10.28
C GLU A 238 36.72 28.71 11.78
N VAL A 239 36.13 29.71 12.44
CA VAL A 239 35.71 29.59 13.84
C VAL A 239 34.69 28.47 13.94
N PRO A 240 34.90 27.46 14.81
CA PRO A 240 33.88 26.48 15.06
C PRO A 240 32.65 27.21 15.60
N LEU A 241 31.50 27.03 14.95
CA LEU A 241 30.21 27.37 15.54
C LEU A 241 29.63 26.14 16.20
N PRO A 242 28.90 26.29 17.32
CA PRO A 242 28.07 25.21 17.84
C PRO A 242 27.19 24.70 16.72
N SER A 243 27.03 23.39 16.60
CA SER A 243 26.05 22.76 15.71
C SER A 243 24.65 23.34 15.93
N LEU A 244 23.71 23.12 14.99
CA LEU A 244 22.35 23.63 15.17
C LEU A 244 21.75 23.08 16.48
N ASP A 245 21.93 21.80 16.79
CA ASP A 245 21.37 21.21 18.01
C ASP A 245 21.99 21.79 19.28
N GLU A 246 23.31 22.00 19.32
CA GLU A 246 23.98 22.68 20.44
C GLU A 246 23.51 24.13 20.59
N PHE A 247 23.33 24.84 19.47
CA PHE A 247 22.83 26.21 19.46
C PHE A 247 21.37 26.29 19.94
N LEU A 248 20.52 25.34 19.55
CA LEU A 248 19.13 25.26 20.02
C LEU A 248 19.05 24.85 21.50
N ALA A 249 20.09 24.21 22.04
CA ALA A 249 20.18 23.84 23.46
C ALA A 249 20.57 25.02 24.37
N PHE A 250 21.03 26.14 23.81
CA PHE A 250 21.33 27.35 24.58
C PHE A 250 20.08 27.82 25.32
N PRO A 251 20.12 28.06 26.64
CA PRO A 251 18.93 28.40 27.43
C PRO A 251 18.11 29.56 26.84
N VAL A 252 18.79 30.59 26.33
CA VAL A 252 18.16 31.74 25.66
C VAL A 252 17.41 31.32 24.39
N ILE A 253 18.01 30.47 23.56
CA ILE A 253 17.42 30.01 22.30
C ILE A 253 16.27 29.03 22.57
N LYS A 254 16.44 28.14 23.54
CA LYS A 254 15.41 27.20 23.97
C LYS A 254 14.14 27.93 24.43
N ASN A 255 14.28 29.01 25.20
CA ASN A 255 13.14 29.83 25.61
C ASN A 255 12.38 30.41 24.40
N ILE A 256 13.09 30.85 23.35
CA ILE A 256 12.46 31.34 22.10
C ILE A 256 11.71 30.22 21.36
N LEU A 257 12.25 28.99 21.38
CA LEU A 257 11.62 27.84 20.73
C LEU A 257 10.34 27.38 21.44
N ASP A 258 10.37 27.39 22.78
CA ASP A 258 9.29 26.94 23.64
C ASP A 258 8.12 27.95 23.68
N GLU A 259 8.37 29.23 23.40
CA GLU A 259 7.34 30.24 23.18
C GLU A 259 6.64 30.02 21.81
N ASP A 260 5.30 30.00 21.76
CA ASP A 260 4.54 29.85 20.51
C ASP A 260 4.48 31.17 19.72
N LEU A 261 5.65 31.63 19.26
CA LEU A 261 5.81 32.88 18.52
C LEU A 261 5.61 32.65 17.01
N LEU A 262 5.10 33.69 16.33
CA LEU A 262 5.14 33.75 14.87
C LEU A 262 6.59 34.02 14.39
N PRO A 263 6.92 33.74 13.12
CA PRO A 263 8.28 33.93 12.62
C PRO A 263 8.80 35.38 12.73
N ALA A 264 7.92 36.37 12.54
CA ALA A 264 8.28 37.79 12.72
C ALA A 264 8.63 38.12 14.17
N ASP A 265 7.79 37.69 15.11
CA ASP A 265 8.00 37.88 16.56
C ASP A 265 9.25 37.13 17.04
N THR A 266 9.52 35.96 16.46
CA THR A 266 10.74 35.16 16.74
C THR A 266 12.00 35.92 16.37
N GLN A 267 11.99 36.59 15.20
CA GLN A 267 13.11 37.42 14.77
C GLN A 267 13.29 38.65 15.68
N GLU A 268 12.21 39.31 16.08
CA GLU A 268 12.28 40.43 17.02
C GLU A 268 12.80 40.00 18.39
N ARG A 269 12.31 38.85 18.89
CA ARG A 269 12.75 38.27 20.16
C ARG A 269 14.22 37.90 20.12
N PHE A 270 14.68 37.27 19.04
CA PHE A 270 16.09 36.97 18.84
C PHE A 270 16.95 38.23 18.80
N LYS A 271 16.52 39.28 18.10
CA LYS A 271 17.24 40.58 18.08
C LYS A 271 17.38 41.16 19.49
N ALA A 272 16.36 41.01 20.34
CA ALA A 272 16.39 41.50 21.71
C ALA A 272 17.40 40.74 22.60
N VAL A 273 17.61 39.44 22.35
CA VAL A 273 18.58 38.60 23.11
C VAL A 273 19.90 38.38 22.38
N ARG A 274 20.12 39.05 21.24
CA ARG A 274 21.23 38.77 20.33
C ARG A 274 22.61 38.86 20.99
N GLU A 275 22.82 39.87 21.84
CA GLU A 275 24.09 40.04 22.57
C GLU A 275 24.31 38.92 23.61
N GLU A 276 23.24 38.44 24.24
CA GLU A 276 23.31 37.33 25.18
C GLU A 276 23.70 36.02 24.46
N VAL A 277 23.06 35.76 23.31
CA VAL A 277 23.41 34.64 22.43
C VAL A 277 24.86 34.74 21.96
N ARG A 278 25.31 35.94 21.57
CA ARG A 278 26.70 36.19 21.17
C ARG A 278 27.68 35.84 22.29
N LEU A 279 27.37 36.23 23.54
CA LEU A 279 28.19 35.90 24.70
C LEU A 279 28.21 34.38 24.99
N GLU A 280 27.07 33.69 24.85
CA GLU A 280 27.04 32.22 25.00
C GLU A 280 27.86 31.50 23.92
N VAL A 281 27.82 31.97 22.67
CA VAL A 281 28.68 31.42 21.60
C VAL A 281 30.16 31.62 21.94
N ILE A 282 30.55 32.79 22.46
CA ILE A 282 31.94 33.06 22.87
C ILE A 282 32.35 32.16 24.03
N ASP A 283 31.50 31.99 25.05
CA ASP A 283 31.76 31.09 26.17
C ASP A 283 31.90 29.62 25.70
N TRP A 284 31.05 29.19 24.77
CA TRP A 284 31.15 27.87 24.15
C TRP A 284 32.48 27.69 23.41
N ILE A 285 32.91 28.67 22.60
CA ILE A 285 34.22 28.66 21.91
C ILE A 285 35.35 28.53 22.93
N ASN A 286 35.34 29.35 23.99
CA ASN A 286 36.38 29.31 25.04
C ASN A 286 36.46 27.94 25.74
N LYS A 287 35.32 27.27 25.95
CA LYS A 287 35.28 25.91 26.53
C LYS A 287 35.92 24.87 25.60
N ILE A 288 35.64 24.95 24.30
CA ILE A 288 36.28 24.09 23.29
C ILE A 288 37.80 24.34 23.29
N GLU A 289 38.23 25.59 23.30
CA GLU A 289 39.66 25.95 23.35
C GLU A 289 40.34 25.42 24.62
N GLN A 290 39.70 25.55 25.78
CA GLN A 290 40.22 25.00 27.03
C GLN A 290 40.32 23.47 26.99
N GLY A 291 39.32 22.79 26.42
CA GLY A 291 39.34 21.33 26.23
C GLY A 291 40.47 20.89 25.31
N LEU A 292 40.67 21.58 24.19
CA LEU A 292 41.79 21.31 23.27
C LEU A 292 43.15 21.57 23.92
N ALA A 293 43.29 22.64 24.71
CA ALA A 293 44.52 22.92 25.45
C ALA A 293 44.81 21.83 26.49
N GLN A 294 43.78 21.36 27.22
CA GLN A 294 43.93 20.26 28.19
C GLN A 294 44.34 18.95 27.53
N LEU A 295 43.75 18.61 26.38
CA LEU A 295 44.13 17.42 25.59
C LEU A 295 45.58 17.51 25.12
N TRP A 296 45.98 18.68 24.61
CA TRP A 296 47.35 18.93 24.18
C TRP A 296 48.36 18.83 25.33
N ASP A 297 48.04 19.39 26.49
CA ASP A 297 48.88 19.29 27.68
C ASP A 297 48.94 17.85 28.22
N ALA A 298 47.85 17.09 28.15
CA ALA A 298 47.83 15.67 28.52
C ALA A 298 48.75 14.83 27.61
N GLU A 299 48.65 15.00 26.29
CA GLU A 299 49.49 14.31 25.31
C GLU A 299 50.98 14.68 25.48
N ARG A 300 51.27 15.97 25.72
CA ARG A 300 52.62 16.43 26.01
C ARG A 300 53.20 15.83 27.29
N ASN A 301 52.37 15.66 28.32
CA ASN A 301 52.80 15.06 29.59
C ASN A 301 52.99 13.54 29.47
N GLU A 302 52.22 12.84 28.63
CA GLU A 302 52.47 11.43 28.30
C GLU A 302 53.80 11.25 27.54
N ILE A 303 54.08 12.09 26.55
CA ILE A 303 55.33 12.06 25.78
C ILE A 303 56.54 12.44 26.65
N ALA A 304 56.37 13.34 27.62
CA ALA A 304 57.44 13.74 28.54
C ALA A 304 57.67 12.72 29.68
N GLY A 305 56.69 11.85 29.95
CA GLY A 305 56.74 10.82 30.99
C GLY A 305 57.56 9.59 30.60
N ASP A 306 57.75 9.33 29.31
CA ASP A 306 58.47 8.16 28.81
C ASP A 306 59.99 8.42 28.70
N LYS A 307 60.62 8.71 29.85
CA LYS A 307 62.07 8.58 29.98
C LYS A 307 62.41 7.11 30.19
N CYS A 308 62.89 6.48 29.13
CA CYS A 308 63.66 5.23 29.12
C CYS A 308 64.53 5.08 30.39
N GLY A 309 64.00 4.35 31.36
CA GLY A 309 64.79 3.67 32.38
C GLY A 309 65.35 2.39 31.77
N VAL A 310 66.47 2.50 31.06
CA VAL A 310 67.38 1.38 30.86
C VAL A 310 67.99 1.11 32.23
N ASP A 311 67.42 0.17 32.99
CA ASP A 311 68.16 -0.79 33.82
C ASP A 311 67.20 -1.61 34.69
N LYS A 312 67.44 -2.93 34.67
CA LYS A 312 66.84 -4.03 35.45
C LYS A 312 65.58 -4.66 34.89
N MET A 313 65.83 -5.68 34.07
CA MET A 313 65.04 -6.89 33.95
C MET A 313 64.87 -7.55 35.34
N PRO A 314 63.65 -7.80 35.82
CA PRO A 314 63.38 -8.86 36.78
C PRO A 314 62.81 -10.07 36.03
N ALA A 315 63.53 -11.18 36.11
CA ALA A 315 62.96 -12.49 35.88
C ALA A 315 61.99 -12.78 37.04
N ASP A 316 60.69 -12.74 36.78
CA ASP A 316 59.65 -13.59 37.40
C ASP A 316 58.27 -13.03 37.04
N CYS A 317 57.62 -13.66 36.07
CA CYS A 317 56.17 -13.63 35.89
C CYS A 317 55.75 -15.05 35.53
N GLN A 318 55.44 -15.84 36.57
CA GLN A 318 54.66 -17.05 36.45
C GLN A 318 53.27 -16.70 35.94
N GLU A 319 52.81 -17.47 34.96
CA GLU A 319 51.47 -17.46 34.40
C GLU A 319 50.42 -17.62 35.51
N ALA A 320 49.53 -16.64 35.63
CA ALA A 320 48.30 -16.76 36.40
C ALA A 320 47.30 -17.61 35.60
N PRO A 321 46.71 -18.67 36.17
CA PRO A 321 45.77 -19.52 35.46
C PRO A 321 44.41 -18.84 35.33
N ILE A 322 43.89 -18.87 34.10
CA ILE A 322 42.55 -18.47 33.70
C ILE A 322 41.49 -19.32 34.44
N PRO A 323 40.44 -18.74 35.05
CA PRO A 323 39.36 -19.51 35.65
C PRO A 323 38.57 -20.27 34.58
N SER A 324 38.64 -21.60 34.62
CA SER A 324 37.78 -22.50 33.86
C SER A 324 36.54 -22.81 34.69
N GLU A 325 35.50 -21.97 34.59
CA GLU A 325 34.24 -22.18 35.30
C GLU A 325 33.07 -21.82 34.39
N LEU A 326 32.63 -22.80 33.57
CA LEU A 326 31.27 -22.94 33.03
C LEU A 326 31.21 -24.18 32.13
N ALA A 327 31.20 -25.35 32.75
CA ALA A 327 30.78 -26.59 32.10
C ALA A 327 29.82 -27.34 33.02
N ALA A 328 28.70 -27.76 32.41
CA ALA A 328 27.70 -28.70 32.93
C ALA A 328 26.62 -28.17 33.88
N THR A 329 25.61 -27.51 33.31
CA THR A 329 24.20 -27.91 33.51
C THR A 329 23.36 -27.54 32.28
N SER A 330 23.12 -28.52 31.40
CA SER A 330 21.79 -28.80 30.84
C SER A 330 21.90 -29.83 29.72
N LYS A 331 21.15 -30.92 29.88
CA LYS A 331 20.85 -31.86 28.80
C LYS A 331 19.85 -31.17 27.88
N GLY A 332 20.33 -30.77 26.69
CA GLY A 332 19.51 -30.14 25.66
C GLY A 332 20.36 -29.84 24.42
N THR A 333 21.03 -30.85 23.85
CA THR A 333 21.80 -30.68 22.62
C THR A 333 20.84 -30.40 21.46
N ILE A 334 20.75 -29.11 21.10
CA ILE A 334 19.96 -28.60 19.98
C ILE A 334 20.52 -29.14 18.66
N GLY A 335 19.65 -29.72 17.83
CA GLY A 335 19.98 -30.30 16.53
C GLY A 335 20.55 -29.28 15.54
N LEU A 336 21.87 -29.25 15.44
CA LEU A 336 22.65 -28.57 14.39
C LEU A 336 23.32 -29.58 13.42
N HIS A 337 23.10 -30.88 13.61
CA HIS A 337 23.77 -31.97 12.88
C HIS A 337 23.22 -32.28 11.47
N ASN A 338 22.21 -31.55 10.98
CA ASN A 338 21.58 -31.85 9.68
C ASN A 338 22.17 -31.06 8.49
N LEU A 339 23.21 -30.25 8.70
CA LEU A 339 24.01 -29.72 7.59
C LEU A 339 25.14 -30.73 7.31
N HIS A 340 24.96 -31.55 6.28
CA HIS A 340 26.02 -32.44 5.80
C HIS A 340 27.29 -31.60 5.55
N PRO A 341 28.49 -32.06 5.95
CA PRO A 341 29.74 -31.41 5.57
C PRO A 341 29.77 -31.25 4.05
N PHE A 342 29.88 -30.02 3.57
CA PHE A 342 30.13 -29.75 2.17
C PHE A 342 31.56 -30.22 1.86
N ASP A 343 31.70 -31.50 1.49
CA ASP A 343 32.98 -32.07 1.02
C ASP A 343 33.25 -31.73 -0.45
N GLY A 344 32.34 -31.02 -1.11
CA GLY A 344 32.54 -30.47 -2.45
C GLY A 344 33.47 -29.26 -2.43
N LEU A 345 34.46 -29.23 -3.33
CA LEU A 345 35.33 -28.08 -3.57
C LEU A 345 34.45 -26.83 -3.80
N MET A 346 34.40 -25.94 -2.82
CA MET A 346 33.72 -24.66 -2.95
C MET A 346 34.27 -23.91 -4.18
N PRO A 347 33.40 -23.25 -4.97
CA PRO A 347 33.85 -22.50 -6.13
C PRO A 347 34.91 -21.46 -5.74
N GLN A 348 35.95 -21.36 -6.57
CA GLN A 348 36.93 -20.29 -6.50
C GLN A 348 36.37 -19.08 -7.26
N PHE A 349 36.54 -17.90 -6.66
CA PHE A 349 36.09 -16.64 -7.25
C PHE A 349 37.31 -15.76 -7.49
N HIS A 350 37.31 -15.06 -8.62
CA HIS A 350 38.22 -13.96 -8.88
C HIS A 350 37.48 -12.67 -8.52
N ILE A 351 38.02 -11.92 -7.56
CA ILE A 351 37.39 -10.69 -7.09
C ILE A 351 38.34 -9.54 -7.36
N THR A 352 37.82 -8.55 -8.08
CA THR A 352 38.53 -7.32 -8.38
C THR A 352 37.85 -6.18 -7.64
N TYR A 353 38.63 -5.44 -6.85
CA TYR A 353 38.23 -4.26 -6.11
C TYR A 353 38.77 -3.02 -6.79
N LEU A 354 38.05 -1.92 -6.65
CA LEU A 354 38.56 -0.60 -7.00
C LEU A 354 39.22 0.07 -5.77
N SER A 355 40.51 0.37 -5.90
CA SER A 355 41.29 1.16 -4.94
C SER A 355 40.88 2.65 -4.97
N LEU A 356 41.31 3.42 -3.97
CA LEU A 356 41.04 4.87 -3.86
C LEU A 356 41.65 5.68 -5.02
N ASP A 357 42.76 5.22 -5.58
CA ASP A 357 43.43 5.81 -6.74
C ASP A 357 42.77 5.42 -8.08
N GLY A 358 41.68 4.64 -8.04
CA GLY A 358 40.99 4.14 -9.21
C GLY A 358 41.67 2.93 -9.86
N ALA A 359 42.74 2.37 -9.27
CA ALA A 359 43.35 1.15 -9.75
C ALA A 359 42.52 -0.08 -9.34
N ASN A 360 42.47 -1.08 -10.21
CA ASN A 360 41.88 -2.38 -9.88
C ASN A 360 42.91 -3.23 -9.12
N THR A 361 42.55 -3.74 -7.95
CA THR A 361 43.35 -4.70 -7.17
C THR A 361 42.56 -5.98 -6.94
N THR A 362 43.25 -7.12 -6.87
CA THR A 362 42.64 -8.40 -6.47
C THR A 362 42.89 -8.72 -5.00
N ASN A 363 43.70 -7.91 -4.32
CA ASN A 363 44.07 -8.11 -2.93
C ASN A 363 43.21 -7.20 -2.04
N LEU A 364 42.42 -7.82 -1.15
CA LEU A 364 41.58 -7.09 -0.20
C LEU A 364 42.41 -6.15 0.70
N PHE A 365 43.66 -6.54 1.01
CA PHE A 365 44.54 -5.77 1.90
C PHE A 365 45.04 -4.46 1.28
N ASP A 366 44.89 -4.28 -0.03
CA ASP A 366 45.24 -3.03 -0.71
C ASP A 366 44.15 -1.96 -0.51
N LEU A 367 42.97 -2.33 0.00
CA LEU A 367 41.92 -1.37 0.35
C LEU A 367 42.19 -0.71 1.71
N PRO A 368 41.64 0.50 1.98
CA PRO A 368 41.66 1.08 3.32
C PRO A 368 41.05 0.15 4.38
N PRO A 369 41.57 0.11 5.62
CA PRO A 369 41.05 -0.77 6.68
C PRO A 369 39.55 -0.64 6.94
N SER A 370 39.01 0.57 6.80
CA SER A 370 37.56 0.85 6.88
C SER A 370 36.75 0.06 5.85
N ARG A 371 37.19 0.05 4.59
CA ARG A 371 36.54 -0.71 3.51
C ARG A 371 36.73 -2.22 3.68
N GLN A 372 37.92 -2.64 4.11
CA GLN A 372 38.16 -4.05 4.42
C GLN A 372 37.15 -4.55 5.46
N LEU A 373 36.94 -3.78 6.53
CA LEU A 373 35.97 -4.09 7.58
C LEU A 373 34.54 -4.14 7.05
N LEU A 374 34.08 -3.11 6.35
CA LEU A 374 32.71 -3.04 5.80
C LEU A 374 32.40 -4.17 4.82
N LEU A 375 33.39 -4.65 4.07
CA LEU A 375 33.21 -5.71 3.08
C LEU A 375 33.14 -7.12 3.65
N ARG A 376 33.49 -7.33 4.92
CA ARG A 376 33.39 -8.66 5.53
C ARG A 376 31.94 -9.12 5.63
N ALA A 377 31.71 -10.40 5.39
CA ALA A 377 30.38 -10.99 5.50
C ALA A 377 29.81 -11.00 6.92
N ASP A 378 30.66 -10.85 7.94
CA ASP A 378 30.25 -10.73 9.34
C ASP A 378 30.02 -9.28 9.80
N THR A 379 30.15 -8.29 8.92
CA THR A 379 29.89 -6.88 9.21
C THR A 379 28.46 -6.52 8.82
N LEU A 380 27.55 -6.53 9.81
CA LEU A 380 26.11 -6.40 9.61
C LEU A 380 25.48 -5.28 10.44
N PHE A 381 24.55 -4.58 9.81
CA PHE A 381 23.85 -3.44 10.40
C PHE A 381 22.36 -3.74 10.51
N HIS A 382 21.77 -3.35 11.63
CA HIS A 382 20.34 -3.39 11.87
C HIS A 382 19.72 -2.05 11.45
N HIS A 383 18.63 -2.07 10.68
CA HIS A 383 17.84 -0.88 10.34
C HIS A 383 16.39 -1.26 10.03
N ASN A 384 15.42 -0.53 10.61
CA ASN A 384 13.97 -0.74 10.42
C ASN A 384 13.52 -2.21 10.53
N GLY A 385 14.04 -2.94 11.52
CA GLY A 385 13.73 -4.35 11.76
C GLY A 385 14.39 -5.34 10.80
N GLY A 386 15.25 -4.87 9.88
CA GLY A 386 16.05 -5.68 8.97
C GLY A 386 17.52 -5.67 9.33
N CYS A 387 18.24 -6.69 8.87
CA CYS A 387 19.70 -6.80 8.95
C CYS A 387 20.29 -6.74 7.54
N TYR A 388 21.33 -5.94 7.32
CA TYR A 388 21.91 -5.67 5.99
C TYR A 388 23.45 -5.62 6.06
N ALA A 389 24.11 -6.11 5.00
CA ALA A 389 25.55 -5.98 4.81
C ALA A 389 25.89 -4.75 3.93
N TYR A 390 27.15 -4.33 3.90
CA TYR A 390 27.62 -3.36 2.91
C TYR A 390 27.71 -3.99 1.51
N PRO A 391 27.31 -3.29 0.43
CA PRO A 391 26.75 -1.93 0.38
C PRO A 391 25.21 -1.86 0.48
N GLU A 392 24.51 -2.99 0.68
CA GLU A 392 23.04 -3.02 0.72
C GLU A 392 22.46 -2.04 1.75
N ILE A 393 23.08 -1.95 2.93
CA ILE A 393 22.65 -1.05 4.01
C ILE A 393 22.49 0.41 3.55
N VAL A 394 23.35 0.88 2.64
CA VAL A 394 23.31 2.26 2.16
C VAL A 394 22.04 2.55 1.37
N SER A 395 21.58 1.58 0.58
CA SER A 395 20.33 1.71 -0.17
C SER A 395 19.08 1.74 0.71
N LYS A 396 19.19 1.26 1.96
CA LYS A 396 18.08 1.12 2.90
C LYS A 396 17.97 2.30 3.85
N VAL A 397 19.11 2.77 4.36
CA VAL A 397 19.15 3.84 5.35
C VAL A 397 18.92 5.20 4.70
N GLY A 398 19.37 5.39 3.45
CA GLY A 398 19.51 6.71 2.85
C GLY A 398 20.58 7.50 3.58
N ALA A 399 21.49 8.18 2.88
CA ALA A 399 22.64 8.74 3.60
C ALA A 399 22.30 9.96 4.48
N ALA A 400 21.11 10.55 4.36
CA ALA A 400 20.60 11.52 5.34
C ALA A 400 20.58 10.96 6.78
N CYS A 401 20.26 9.67 6.97
CA CYS A 401 20.27 9.01 8.27
C CYS A 401 21.67 8.68 8.78
N VAL A 402 22.66 8.54 7.88
CA VAL A 402 24.05 8.19 8.28
C VAL A 402 24.91 9.42 8.49
N LEU A 403 24.78 10.43 7.62
CA LEU A 403 25.66 11.60 7.57
C LEU A 403 25.35 12.69 8.60
N GLY A 404 24.36 12.46 9.49
CA GLY A 404 23.90 13.43 10.50
C GLY A 404 23.39 14.75 9.91
N ALA A 405 23.03 14.77 8.62
CA ALA A 405 22.71 15.99 7.90
C ALA A 405 21.22 16.35 8.05
N GLY A 406 20.92 17.20 9.03
CA GLY A 406 19.64 17.94 9.11
C GLY A 406 18.46 17.13 9.63
N GLN A 407 18.36 17.02 10.96
CA GLN A 407 17.26 16.38 11.66
C GLN A 407 15.97 17.24 11.58
N GLY A 408 14.99 16.78 10.81
CA GLY A 408 13.59 17.21 10.99
C GLY A 408 12.95 16.36 12.10
N ALA A 409 12.37 17.01 13.11
CA ALA A 409 11.94 16.39 14.38
C ALA A 409 10.80 15.35 14.31
N ASN A 410 10.39 14.90 13.11
CA ASN A 410 9.29 13.96 12.93
C ASN A 410 9.69 12.65 12.19
N SER A 411 10.97 12.43 11.92
CA SER A 411 11.44 11.13 11.42
C SER A 411 11.67 10.19 12.60
N GLU A 412 11.08 8.99 12.53
CA GLU A 412 11.24 7.91 13.51
C GLU A 412 12.73 7.70 13.88
N GLU A 413 12.94 7.36 15.15
CA GLU A 413 14.16 7.51 15.95
C GLU A 413 15.51 7.45 15.17
N PRO A 414 16.41 8.44 15.38
CA PRO A 414 17.76 8.47 14.81
C PRO A 414 18.65 7.26 15.21
N ASN A 415 18.17 6.40 16.11
CA ASN A 415 18.83 5.18 16.57
C ASN A 415 18.46 3.92 15.77
N SER A 416 17.76 4.06 14.64
CA SER A 416 17.36 2.88 13.86
C SER A 416 18.55 2.15 13.24
N LEU A 417 19.64 2.85 12.90
CA LEU A 417 20.87 2.25 12.39
C LEU A 417 21.84 1.92 13.53
N ARG A 418 22.09 0.63 13.74
CA ARG A 418 23.08 0.14 14.73
C ARG A 418 23.80 -1.09 14.22
N ARG A 419 24.92 -1.45 14.84
CA ARG A 419 25.55 -2.76 14.65
C ARG A 419 24.59 -3.87 15.07
N ASP A 420 24.40 -4.88 14.21
CA ASP A 420 23.63 -6.08 14.56
C ASP A 420 24.58 -7.13 15.14
N ALA A 421 24.85 -7.04 16.44
CA ALA A 421 25.82 -7.92 17.10
C ALA A 421 25.44 -9.40 17.01
N GLU A 422 24.15 -9.73 17.15
CA GLU A 422 23.67 -11.11 17.03
C GLU A 422 23.85 -11.64 15.61
N ALA A 423 23.42 -10.88 14.59
CA ALA A 423 23.59 -11.29 13.20
C ALA A 423 25.07 -11.44 12.84
N SER A 424 25.92 -10.53 13.31
CA SER A 424 27.37 -10.55 13.10
C SER A 424 28.02 -11.79 13.74
N LEU A 425 27.61 -12.15 14.96
CA LEU A 425 28.07 -13.37 15.63
C LEU A 425 27.63 -14.63 14.90
N ILE A 426 26.39 -14.68 14.42
CA ILE A 426 25.85 -15.80 13.64
C ILE A 426 26.61 -15.92 12.31
N ALA A 427 26.81 -14.81 11.61
CA ALA A 427 27.58 -14.74 10.38
C ALA A 427 28.99 -15.29 10.61
N ASN A 428 29.70 -14.83 11.64
CA ASN A 428 31.04 -15.31 11.97
C ASN A 428 31.08 -16.84 12.24
N ARG A 429 30.07 -17.38 12.96
CA ARG A 429 29.96 -18.84 13.19
C ARG A 429 29.71 -19.61 11.89
N LEU A 430 28.86 -19.10 11.00
CA LEU A 430 28.59 -19.72 9.70
C LEU A 430 29.84 -19.67 8.80
N LEU A 431 30.51 -18.53 8.75
CA LEU A 431 31.77 -18.33 8.03
C LEU A 431 32.87 -19.28 8.51
N SER A 432 32.99 -19.47 9.83
CA SER A 432 33.93 -20.43 10.42
C SER A 432 33.60 -21.87 10.02
N ARG A 433 32.32 -22.24 9.95
CA ARG A 433 31.88 -23.58 9.52
C ARG A 433 32.18 -23.87 8.06
N VAL A 434 32.05 -22.86 7.19
CA VAL A 434 32.45 -22.98 5.77
C VAL A 434 33.96 -22.78 5.56
N ARG A 435 34.74 -22.70 6.65
CA ARG A 435 36.20 -22.49 6.65
C ARG A 435 36.65 -21.24 5.89
N ARG A 436 35.83 -20.17 5.95
CA ARG A 436 36.14 -18.85 5.38
C ARG A 436 35.81 -17.73 6.38
N PRO A 437 36.53 -17.62 7.51
CA PRO A 437 36.26 -16.60 8.54
C PRO A 437 36.43 -15.15 8.03
N ASN A 438 37.13 -14.98 6.90
CA ASN A 438 37.37 -13.69 6.26
C ASN A 438 36.61 -13.54 4.93
N ALA A 439 35.57 -14.35 4.68
CA ALA A 439 34.79 -14.20 3.47
C ALA A 439 34.09 -12.83 3.44
N MET A 440 33.90 -12.31 2.24
CA MET A 440 33.18 -11.06 2.04
C MET A 440 31.70 -11.26 1.82
N SER A 441 30.91 -10.22 2.09
CA SER A 441 29.46 -10.23 1.84
C SER A 441 29.15 -10.60 0.39
N ALA A 442 29.94 -10.09 -0.57
CA ALA A 442 29.84 -10.38 -2.00
C ALA A 442 30.05 -11.87 -2.34
N GLU A 443 31.07 -12.49 -1.77
CA GLU A 443 31.36 -13.92 -1.95
C GLU A 443 30.22 -14.77 -1.42
N MET A 444 29.76 -14.43 -0.21
CA MET A 444 28.67 -15.14 0.44
C MET A 444 27.34 -14.95 -0.27
N ASP A 445 27.13 -13.81 -0.95
CA ASP A 445 25.94 -13.59 -1.76
C ASP A 445 25.89 -14.58 -2.93
N ILE A 446 27.02 -14.79 -3.62
CA ILE A 446 27.10 -15.76 -4.73
C ILE A 446 26.95 -17.19 -4.22
N ILE A 447 27.63 -17.54 -3.12
CA ILE A 447 27.52 -18.87 -2.51
C ILE A 447 26.07 -19.14 -2.09
N SER A 448 25.42 -18.18 -1.43
CA SER A 448 24.02 -18.33 -0.97
C SER A 448 23.07 -18.56 -2.13
N ARG A 449 23.19 -17.79 -3.23
CA ARG A 449 22.39 -17.96 -4.45
C ARG A 449 22.63 -19.33 -5.10
N GLY A 450 23.86 -19.82 -5.08
CA GLY A 450 24.21 -21.15 -5.59
C GLY A 450 23.58 -22.29 -4.77
N VAL A 451 23.66 -22.20 -3.43
CA VAL A 451 23.11 -23.21 -2.50
C VAL A 451 21.58 -23.31 -2.60
N ILE A 452 20.88 -22.20 -2.85
CA ILE A 452 19.40 -22.16 -2.96
C ILE A 452 18.90 -22.92 -4.19
N LEU A 453 19.69 -23.00 -5.26
CA LEU A 453 19.30 -23.66 -6.52
C LEU A 453 19.35 -25.19 -6.45
N GLU A 454 20.05 -25.79 -5.47
CA GLU A 454 20.29 -27.23 -5.42
C GLU A 454 19.33 -28.03 -4.51
N GLY A 455 18.35 -27.39 -3.84
CA GLY A 455 17.26 -28.17 -3.24
C GLY A 455 16.35 -27.45 -2.24
N LEU A 456 15.07 -27.28 -2.61
CA LEU A 456 13.90 -27.16 -1.72
C LEU A 456 13.92 -26.06 -0.62
N TRP A 457 14.45 -24.86 -0.90
CA TRP A 457 14.25 -23.70 -0.02
C TRP A 457 13.23 -22.71 -0.61
N LYS A 458 12.53 -22.00 0.28
CA LYS A 458 11.52 -20.98 -0.06
C LYS A 458 12.09 -20.01 -1.11
N SER A 459 11.30 -19.67 -2.13
CA SER A 459 11.65 -18.78 -3.25
C SER A 459 12.00 -17.33 -2.86
N SER A 460 12.20 -17.04 -1.57
CA SER A 460 12.33 -15.70 -1.00
C SER A 460 13.72 -15.35 -0.48
N ILE A 461 14.70 -16.27 -0.49
CA ILE A 461 16.08 -15.95 -0.09
C ILE A 461 16.82 -15.46 -1.33
N ALA A 462 17.18 -14.18 -1.40
CA ALA A 462 17.83 -13.59 -2.57
C ALA A 462 19.34 -13.35 -2.38
N GLY A 463 19.86 -13.54 -1.16
CA GLY A 463 21.26 -13.25 -0.84
C GLY A 463 21.71 -13.62 0.57
N TRP A 464 22.93 -13.22 0.91
CA TRP A 464 23.57 -13.52 2.21
C TRP A 464 22.80 -12.93 3.40
N ALA A 465 22.37 -11.66 3.29
CA ALA A 465 21.59 -11.01 4.34
C ALA A 465 20.23 -11.70 4.57
N ASP A 466 19.57 -12.18 3.51
CA ASP A 466 18.33 -12.96 3.62
C ASP A 466 18.53 -14.30 4.30
N LEU A 467 19.65 -14.97 4.02
CA LEU A 467 19.99 -16.23 4.65
C LEU A 467 20.17 -16.04 6.16
N LEU A 468 20.84 -14.96 6.57
CA LEU A 468 21.03 -14.61 7.97
C LEU A 468 19.71 -14.22 8.65
N ARG A 469 18.90 -13.37 8.01
CA ARG A 469 17.55 -13.03 8.50
C ARG A 469 16.71 -14.27 8.73
N TRP A 470 16.73 -15.19 7.77
CA TRP A 470 16.02 -16.46 7.88
C TRP A 470 16.55 -17.28 9.06
N TYR A 471 17.87 -17.38 9.22
CA TYR A 471 18.48 -18.14 10.32
C TYR A 471 18.16 -17.54 11.70
N ILE A 472 18.21 -16.22 11.85
CA ILE A 472 17.85 -15.50 13.08
C ILE A 472 16.38 -15.76 13.41
N LYS A 473 15.49 -15.61 12.43
CA LYS A 473 14.06 -15.87 12.60
C LYS A 473 13.78 -17.32 13.03
N GLU A 474 14.40 -18.29 12.35
CA GLU A 474 14.25 -19.71 12.68
C GLU A 474 14.77 -20.02 14.09
N LYS A 475 15.88 -19.41 14.51
CA LYS A 475 16.42 -19.54 15.87
C LYS A 475 15.43 -18.98 16.91
N GLN A 476 14.83 -17.83 16.63
CA GLN A 476 13.86 -17.18 17.51
C GLN A 476 12.55 -17.99 17.60
N GLU A 477 12.00 -18.45 16.48
CA GLU A 477 10.82 -19.31 16.46
C GLU A 477 11.05 -20.63 17.23
N ARG A 478 12.26 -21.19 17.18
CA ARG A 478 12.61 -22.40 17.96
C ARG A 478 12.70 -22.10 19.45
N LYS A 479 13.25 -20.95 19.83
CA LYS A 479 13.28 -20.50 21.22
C LYS A 479 11.87 -20.32 21.77
N GLU A 480 11.00 -19.64 21.02
CA GLU A 480 9.60 -19.44 21.37
C GLU A 480 8.85 -20.77 21.48
N LYS A 481 9.03 -21.70 20.53
CA LYS A 481 8.43 -23.05 20.61
C LYS A 481 8.93 -23.84 21.81
N HIS A 482 10.21 -23.72 22.15
CA HIS A 482 10.78 -24.38 23.32
C HIS A 482 10.16 -23.83 24.61
N GLU A 483 10.12 -22.51 24.76
CA GLU A 483 9.50 -21.83 25.91
C GLU A 483 8.00 -22.16 26.02
N HIS A 484 7.27 -22.20 24.90
CA HIS A 484 5.86 -22.62 24.89
C HIS A 484 5.69 -24.10 25.24
N SER A 485 6.59 -24.97 24.79
CA SER A 485 6.54 -26.41 25.09
C SER A 485 6.86 -26.74 26.56
N GLU A 486 7.72 -25.95 27.20
CA GLU A 486 8.01 -26.08 28.64
C GLU A 486 6.82 -25.60 29.50
N VAL A 487 6.01 -24.66 29.01
CA VAL A 487 4.81 -24.19 29.72
C VAL A 487 3.61 -25.14 29.55
N THR A 488 3.59 -26.02 28.54
CA THR A 488 2.45 -26.92 28.25
C THR A 488 2.64 -28.40 28.62
N SER A 489 3.77 -28.81 29.20
CA SER A 489 3.97 -30.23 29.55
C SER A 489 3.27 -30.65 30.86
N ALA A 490 1.98 -30.97 30.80
CA ALA A 490 1.34 -31.96 31.68
C ALA A 490 1.32 -33.34 30.97
N PRO A 491 1.49 -34.46 31.69
CA PRO A 491 1.78 -35.75 31.06
C PRO A 491 0.51 -36.41 30.51
N ILE A 492 0.42 -36.56 29.18
CA ILE A 492 -0.56 -37.43 28.52
C ILE A 492 0.17 -38.51 27.73
N VAL A 493 -0.26 -39.74 28.00
CA VAL A 493 0.21 -41.03 27.50
C VAL A 493 0.10 -41.12 25.98
N SER A 494 1.21 -41.52 25.36
CA SER A 494 1.40 -41.77 23.93
C SER A 494 0.58 -42.96 23.41
N ARG A 495 0.03 -42.83 22.19
CA ARG A 495 -0.44 -43.96 21.39
C ARG A 495 0.01 -43.80 19.94
N ASP A 496 0.77 -44.79 19.49
CA ASP A 496 1.40 -44.89 18.17
C ASP A 496 0.41 -44.97 17.01
N ARG A 497 0.78 -44.39 15.87
CA ARG A 497 0.30 -44.84 14.55
C ARG A 497 1.34 -44.63 13.46
N GLU A 498 1.69 -45.74 12.81
CA GLU A 498 2.66 -45.89 11.74
C GLU A 498 2.21 -45.25 10.42
N ILE A 499 3.19 -44.74 9.66
CA ILE A 499 3.05 -44.08 8.35
C ILE A 499 3.45 -45.07 7.23
N ALA A 500 2.59 -45.24 6.23
CA ALA A 500 2.90 -45.95 4.98
C ALA A 500 3.35 -44.97 3.87
N LYS A 501 4.29 -45.42 3.04
CA LYS A 501 5.07 -44.64 2.05
C LYS A 501 4.56 -44.78 0.60
N GLY A 502 4.61 -43.67 -0.15
CA GLY A 502 4.98 -43.58 -1.59
C GLY A 502 3.83 -43.46 -2.64
N PRO A 503 4.12 -43.12 -3.92
CA PRO A 503 4.96 -42.02 -4.43
C PRO A 503 4.22 -41.12 -5.45
N PHE A 504 4.54 -39.81 -5.48
CA PHE A 504 4.01 -38.83 -6.45
C PHE A 504 4.84 -38.82 -7.76
N LYS A 505 4.17 -38.85 -8.91
CA LYS A 505 4.75 -38.58 -10.25
C LYS A 505 4.25 -37.21 -10.73
N ALA A 506 5.18 -36.30 -11.06
CA ALA A 506 4.88 -34.98 -11.60
C ALA A 506 4.92 -34.97 -13.12
N GLY A 507 3.88 -34.43 -13.76
CA GLY A 507 3.85 -34.10 -15.18
C GLY A 507 3.26 -32.70 -15.36
N LEU A 508 4.08 -31.73 -15.73
CA LEU A 508 3.68 -30.36 -16.04
C LEU A 508 3.64 -30.18 -17.57
N ARG A 509 2.49 -29.74 -18.09
CA ARG A 509 2.38 -29.09 -19.40
C ARG A 509 1.70 -27.75 -19.21
N THR A 510 2.36 -26.68 -19.63
CA THR A 510 1.85 -25.31 -19.70
C THR A 510 1.07 -25.10 -21.00
N ARG A 511 -0.07 -24.39 -20.92
CA ARG A 511 -0.64 -23.69 -22.09
C ARG A 511 -1.28 -22.36 -21.68
N ALA A 512 -1.06 -21.40 -22.57
CA ALA A 512 -1.39 -19.99 -22.48
C ALA A 512 -2.90 -19.72 -22.54
N ARG A 513 -3.35 -18.71 -21.77
CA ARG A 513 -4.69 -18.11 -21.91
C ARG A 513 -4.63 -16.93 -22.86
N GLN A 514 -5.34 -17.03 -23.98
CA GLN A 514 -5.86 -15.90 -24.73
C GLN A 514 -7.19 -15.49 -24.09
N THR A 515 -7.24 -14.30 -23.51
CA THR A 515 -8.47 -13.71 -22.96
C THR A 515 -9.13 -12.87 -24.05
N TRP A 516 -10.32 -13.28 -24.50
CA TRP A 516 -11.24 -12.43 -25.25
C TRP A 516 -12.14 -11.71 -24.24
N LEU A 517 -12.03 -10.39 -24.12
CA LEU A 517 -13.04 -9.56 -23.43
C LEU A 517 -14.14 -9.20 -24.45
N CYS A 518 -15.38 -9.59 -24.15
CA CYS A 518 -16.57 -8.98 -24.73
C CYS A 518 -17.29 -8.20 -23.62
N PHE A 519 -17.42 -6.89 -23.78
CA PHE A 519 -18.22 -6.05 -22.89
C PHE A 519 -19.68 -6.09 -23.33
N TYR A 520 -20.59 -6.51 -22.44
CA TYR A 520 -22.03 -6.30 -22.58
C TYR A 520 -22.45 -5.18 -21.64
N THR A 521 -23.03 -4.10 -22.18
CA THR A 521 -23.62 -3.01 -21.39
C THR A 521 -25.10 -3.30 -21.16
N PHE A 522 -25.52 -3.47 -19.90
CA PHE A 522 -26.94 -3.54 -19.53
C PHE A 522 -27.46 -2.14 -19.17
N ARG A 523 -28.63 -1.78 -19.70
CA ARG A 523 -29.23 -0.45 -19.52
C ARG A 523 -30.21 -0.44 -18.35
N ARG A 524 -30.14 0.61 -17.54
CA ARG A 524 -30.99 0.83 -16.35
C ARG A 524 -32.45 1.04 -16.78
N GLY A 525 -33.37 0.22 -16.25
CA GLY A 525 -34.83 0.42 -16.38
C GLY A 525 -35.60 -0.49 -17.33
N SER A 526 -34.96 -1.30 -18.19
CA SER A 526 -35.70 -2.27 -19.03
C SER A 526 -35.92 -3.60 -18.29
N ASP A 527 -37.12 -4.19 -18.38
CA ASP A 527 -37.41 -5.55 -17.93
C ASP A 527 -36.64 -6.53 -18.82
N CYS A 528 -35.40 -6.85 -18.46
CA CYS A 528 -34.58 -7.78 -19.24
C CYS A 528 -35.21 -9.19 -19.20
N PRO A 529 -35.03 -10.01 -20.26
CA PRO A 529 -35.62 -11.35 -20.34
C PRO A 529 -35.32 -12.22 -19.11
N ILE A 530 -34.17 -12.00 -18.47
CA ILE A 530 -33.79 -12.71 -17.25
C ILE A 530 -34.56 -12.24 -16.01
N LYS A 531 -34.88 -10.94 -15.86
CA LYS A 531 -35.77 -10.44 -14.81
C LYS A 531 -37.16 -11.06 -14.93
N VAL A 532 -37.70 -11.09 -16.15
CA VAL A 532 -38.99 -11.71 -16.45
C VAL A 532 -38.97 -13.21 -16.16
N HIS A 533 -37.89 -13.91 -16.52
CA HIS A 533 -37.71 -15.33 -16.21
C HIS A 533 -37.63 -15.59 -14.70
N LEU A 534 -36.81 -14.85 -13.96
CA LEU A 534 -36.67 -14.98 -12.50
C LEU A 534 -38.00 -14.73 -11.78
N ARG A 535 -38.77 -13.73 -12.23
CA ARG A 535 -40.10 -13.41 -11.69
C ARG A 535 -41.11 -14.52 -11.99
N ASN A 536 -41.16 -15.01 -13.23
CA ASN A 536 -42.20 -15.92 -13.70
C ASN A 536 -41.95 -17.39 -13.36
N VAL A 537 -40.68 -17.83 -13.39
CA VAL A 537 -40.29 -19.24 -13.22
C VAL A 537 -39.87 -19.52 -11.78
N HIS A 538 -39.17 -18.58 -11.15
CA HIS A 538 -38.59 -18.78 -9.81
C HIS A 538 -39.32 -18.01 -8.71
N HIS A 539 -40.34 -17.22 -9.04
CA HIS A 539 -41.07 -16.35 -8.10
C HIS A 539 -40.16 -15.37 -7.32
N ILE A 540 -39.03 -14.98 -7.92
CA ILE A 540 -38.10 -14.02 -7.32
C ILE A 540 -38.53 -12.60 -7.70
N VAL A 541 -38.91 -11.80 -6.70
CA VAL A 541 -39.34 -10.40 -6.87
C VAL A 541 -38.18 -9.46 -6.54
N GLU A 542 -38.07 -8.34 -7.27
CA GLU A 542 -37.07 -7.31 -6.96
C GLU A 542 -37.29 -6.72 -5.55
N PRO A 543 -36.22 -6.51 -4.77
CA PRO A 543 -36.33 -5.82 -3.49
C PRO A 543 -36.73 -4.35 -3.73
N LYS A 544 -37.72 -3.85 -2.98
CA LYS A 544 -38.15 -2.44 -3.07
C LYS A 544 -37.10 -1.51 -2.47
N ILE A 545 -36.84 -0.41 -3.16
CA ILE A 545 -35.94 0.67 -2.72
C ILE A 545 -36.43 1.20 -1.36
N GLY A 546 -35.57 1.13 -0.33
CA GLY A 546 -35.83 1.70 0.99
C GLY A 546 -36.58 0.81 2.00
N LEU A 547 -36.89 -0.46 1.69
CA LEU A 547 -37.49 -1.40 2.65
C LEU A 547 -36.48 -2.48 3.04
N HIS A 548 -35.88 -2.34 4.23
CA HIS A 548 -35.33 -3.48 4.97
C HIS A 548 -36.46 -4.14 5.79
N PHE A 549 -36.36 -5.45 6.02
CA PHE A 549 -37.32 -6.18 6.86
C PHE A 549 -37.31 -5.60 8.29
N GLU A 550 -38.35 -4.85 8.67
CA GLU A 550 -38.64 -4.58 10.08
C GLU A 550 -39.29 -5.83 10.68
N ALA A 551 -38.68 -6.38 11.72
CA ALA A 551 -39.30 -7.42 12.54
C ALA A 551 -40.46 -6.83 13.35
N PRO A 552 -41.57 -7.57 13.58
CA PRO A 552 -42.66 -7.07 14.39
C PRO A 552 -42.21 -6.95 15.85
N ALA A 553 -42.35 -5.75 16.40
CA ALA A 553 -42.24 -5.48 17.82
C ALA A 553 -43.57 -5.84 18.48
N ASP A 554 -43.58 -6.92 19.26
CA ASP A 554 -44.55 -7.13 20.34
C ASP A 554 -43.81 -7.66 21.57
N GLY A 555 -44.04 -6.97 22.69
CA GLY A 555 -43.26 -7.10 23.91
C GLY A 555 -43.86 -8.00 24.99
N LEU A 556 -42.95 -8.36 25.89
CA LEU A 556 -43.05 -8.40 27.36
C LEU A 556 -43.88 -9.50 28.08
N ALA A 557 -43.09 -10.26 28.85
CA ALA A 557 -43.21 -10.49 30.30
C ALA A 557 -43.82 -11.80 30.80
N GLY A 558 -43.15 -12.38 31.81
CA GLY A 558 -43.77 -13.18 32.87
C GLY A 558 -43.10 -14.53 33.14
N SER A 559 -42.58 -14.69 34.35
CA SER A 559 -41.81 -15.83 34.86
C SER A 559 -42.65 -16.90 35.57
N ASP A 560 -41.99 -18.04 35.81
CA ASP A 560 -42.07 -18.97 36.94
C ASP A 560 -43.03 -20.20 36.97
N ASP A 561 -42.39 -21.31 37.38
CA ASP A 561 -42.83 -22.52 38.10
C ASP A 561 -43.35 -23.80 37.40
N LEU A 562 -42.42 -24.77 37.34
CA LEU A 562 -42.44 -26.18 37.84
C LEU A 562 -43.59 -27.17 37.49
N ASN A 563 -43.13 -28.30 36.89
CA ASN A 563 -43.30 -29.72 37.30
C ASN A 563 -44.36 -30.67 36.65
N ILE A 564 -43.82 -31.84 36.24
CA ILE A 564 -44.40 -33.20 36.02
C ILE A 564 -44.75 -33.65 34.56
N ALA A 565 -43.76 -34.31 33.94
CA ALA A 565 -43.74 -35.71 33.41
C ALA A 565 -44.62 -36.13 32.19
N PRO A 566 -44.29 -37.22 31.46
CA PRO A 566 -43.96 -37.14 30.03
C PRO A 566 -44.88 -37.98 29.12
N ARG A 567 -45.12 -37.54 27.87
CA ARG A 567 -45.59 -38.43 26.79
C ARG A 567 -45.07 -38.01 25.41
N SER A 568 -44.13 -38.81 24.93
CA SER A 568 -44.02 -39.39 23.58
C SER A 568 -44.52 -38.57 22.37
N GLY A 569 -43.59 -38.26 21.47
CA GLY A 569 -43.88 -38.11 20.04
C GLY A 569 -43.02 -37.06 19.34
N GLU A 570 -41.94 -37.52 18.71
CA GLU A 570 -41.25 -36.92 17.55
C GLU A 570 -40.96 -35.40 17.59
N GLU A 571 -39.77 -35.06 18.11
CA GLU A 571 -38.96 -33.91 17.65
C GLU A 571 -38.45 -34.24 16.23
N ASP A 572 -38.68 -33.48 15.15
CA ASP A 572 -38.40 -32.07 14.86
C ASP A 572 -36.89 -31.77 14.82
N ILE A 573 -36.37 -31.37 13.66
CA ILE A 573 -35.22 -30.44 13.60
C ILE A 573 -35.50 -29.43 12.48
N ARG A 574 -36.23 -28.36 12.83
CA ARG A 574 -36.00 -27.04 12.26
C ARG A 574 -34.74 -26.46 12.91
N CYS A 575 -33.77 -26.04 12.11
CA CYS A 575 -32.68 -25.20 12.59
C CYS A 575 -33.00 -23.71 12.38
N PRO A 576 -32.58 -22.85 13.31
CA PRO A 576 -32.98 -21.44 13.38
C PRO A 576 -32.00 -20.50 12.66
N ASP A 577 -32.46 -19.25 12.54
CA ASP A 577 -31.77 -18.10 11.97
C ASP A 577 -30.40 -17.82 12.61
N LEU A 578 -29.38 -17.58 11.78
CA LEU A 578 -28.18 -16.84 12.18
C LEU A 578 -27.60 -16.03 11.00
N VAL A 579 -27.22 -14.80 11.32
CA VAL A 579 -26.69 -13.74 10.45
C VAL A 579 -25.16 -13.82 10.41
N LEU A 580 -24.55 -13.58 9.24
CA LEU A 580 -23.12 -13.28 9.11
C LEU A 580 -22.82 -12.39 7.89
N VAL A 581 -21.94 -11.41 8.12
CA VAL A 581 -21.55 -10.27 7.27
C VAL A 581 -20.22 -10.57 6.55
N PHE A 582 -20.07 -10.14 5.29
CA PHE A 582 -18.75 -9.99 4.64
C PHE A 582 -18.68 -8.73 3.76
N VAL A 583 -17.47 -8.14 3.75
CA VAL A 583 -17.02 -6.87 3.14
C VAL A 583 -16.18 -7.17 1.89
N SER A 584 -16.32 -6.42 0.79
CA SER A 584 -15.21 -6.11 -0.15
C SER A 584 -15.55 -4.99 -1.14
N ASN A 585 -14.51 -4.26 -1.56
CA ASN A 585 -14.42 -3.06 -2.42
C ASN A 585 -14.46 -3.35 -3.93
N ARG A 586 -15.04 -2.46 -4.78
CA ARG A 586 -14.34 -1.43 -5.60
C ARG A 586 -15.30 -0.62 -6.50
N ALA A 587 -14.91 0.62 -6.78
CA ALA A 587 -15.72 1.71 -7.34
C ALA A 587 -15.90 1.75 -8.88
N GLY A 588 -17.07 2.24 -9.32
CA GLY A 588 -17.18 3.50 -10.09
C GLY A 588 -17.94 3.46 -11.42
N SER A 589 -19.11 4.11 -11.51
CA SER A 589 -19.42 5.19 -12.48
C SER A 589 -20.92 5.56 -12.46
N GLN A 590 -21.23 6.86 -12.38
CA GLN A 590 -22.58 7.43 -12.27
C GLN A 590 -23.19 7.77 -13.64
N ASP A 591 -24.51 7.59 -13.77
CA ASP A 591 -25.41 8.57 -14.38
C ASP A 591 -26.86 8.34 -13.91
N GLY A 592 -27.59 9.43 -13.74
CA GLY A 592 -28.94 9.45 -13.18
C GLY A 592 -29.93 10.23 -14.05
N SER A 593 -31.20 9.82 -14.01
CA SER A 593 -32.35 10.68 -14.30
C SER A 593 -33.54 10.24 -13.44
N VAL A 594 -34.40 11.20 -13.08
CA VAL A 594 -35.50 11.07 -12.10
C VAL A 594 -36.80 11.62 -12.72
N CYS A 595 -37.90 10.95 -12.36
CA CYS A 595 -39.32 11.35 -12.38
C CYS A 595 -40.14 11.23 -13.68
N ILE A 596 -41.13 10.31 -13.68
CA ILE A 596 -42.59 10.61 -13.76
C ILE A 596 -43.37 9.50 -13.00
N SER A 597 -43.96 9.81 -11.84
CA SER A 597 -44.79 8.87 -11.05
C SER A 597 -46.11 9.52 -10.64
N LEU A 598 -47.06 9.65 -11.57
CA LEU A 598 -48.38 10.24 -11.29
C LEU A 598 -49.60 9.40 -11.74
N PHE A 599 -49.45 8.22 -12.36
CA PHE A 599 -50.60 7.44 -12.86
C PHE A 599 -50.87 6.10 -12.15
N ALA A 600 -49.97 5.60 -11.31
CA ALA A 600 -50.10 4.28 -10.69
C ALA A 600 -51.21 4.12 -9.62
N PRO A 601 -51.55 5.13 -8.78
CA PRO A 601 -52.52 4.94 -7.69
C PRO A 601 -53.97 4.76 -8.16
N ALA A 602 -54.36 5.46 -9.23
CA ALA A 602 -55.73 5.41 -9.76
C ALA A 602 -56.09 4.04 -10.36
N LEU A 603 -55.13 3.41 -11.06
CA LEU A 603 -55.32 2.10 -11.68
C LEU A 603 -55.45 0.99 -10.62
N THR A 604 -54.70 1.10 -9.52
CA THR A 604 -54.71 0.12 -8.43
C THR A 604 -56.03 0.18 -7.63
N TYR A 605 -56.61 1.36 -7.46
CA TYR A 605 -57.91 1.54 -6.81
C TYR A 605 -59.07 0.97 -7.65
N ALA A 606 -59.05 1.19 -8.97
CA ALA A 606 -60.09 0.70 -9.87
C ALA A 606 -60.13 -0.84 -9.99
N ILE A 607 -58.97 -1.50 -9.88
CA ILE A 607 -58.85 -2.97 -9.98
C ILE A 607 -59.26 -3.68 -8.68
N THR A 608 -59.07 -3.04 -7.51
CA THR A 608 -59.28 -3.67 -6.20
C THR A 608 -60.72 -3.55 -5.68
N ALA A 609 -61.43 -2.46 -6.00
CA ALA A 609 -62.79 -2.19 -5.52
C ALA A 609 -63.88 -3.20 -5.98
N PRO A 610 -63.85 -3.81 -7.19
CA PRO A 610 -64.88 -4.78 -7.61
C PRO A 610 -64.76 -6.15 -6.91
N SER A 611 -63.58 -6.48 -6.38
CA SER A 611 -63.27 -7.79 -5.78
C SER A 611 -64.04 -8.04 -4.48
N THR A 612 -64.21 -7.03 -3.64
CA THR A 612 -64.88 -7.13 -2.33
C THR A 612 -66.41 -7.22 -2.44
N ARG A 613 -67.02 -6.61 -3.46
CA ARG A 613 -68.48 -6.68 -3.71
C ARG A 613 -68.91 -8.00 -4.36
N ALA A 614 -68.04 -8.62 -5.15
CA ALA A 614 -68.30 -9.92 -5.77
C ALA A 614 -68.12 -11.11 -4.79
N MET A 615 -67.32 -10.96 -3.73
CA MET A 615 -67.14 -12.01 -2.73
C MET A 615 -68.32 -12.15 -1.75
N THR A 616 -69.11 -11.11 -1.53
CA THR A 616 -70.29 -11.17 -0.64
C THR A 616 -71.52 -11.81 -1.31
N ALA A 617 -71.61 -11.83 -2.64
CA ALA A 617 -72.72 -12.47 -3.36
C ALA A 617 -72.53 -13.98 -3.64
N ALA A 618 -71.29 -14.50 -3.55
CA ALA A 618 -70.99 -15.90 -3.90
C ALA A 618 -71.25 -16.92 -2.76
N LYS A 619 -71.69 -16.48 -1.57
CA LYS A 619 -71.92 -17.36 -0.41
C LYS A 619 -73.31 -18.01 -0.35
N ALA A 620 -74.17 -17.77 -1.35
CA ALA A 620 -75.49 -18.41 -1.43
C ALA A 620 -75.78 -18.89 -2.86
N GLY A 621 -75.70 -20.20 -3.10
CA GLY A 621 -76.21 -20.84 -4.32
C GLY A 621 -75.15 -21.54 -5.16
N GLY A 622 -75.11 -22.88 -5.06
CA GLY A 622 -74.27 -23.72 -5.91
C GLY A 622 -74.68 -23.70 -7.38
N LYS A 623 -73.71 -23.45 -8.26
CA LYS A 623 -73.43 -24.10 -9.57
C LYS A 623 -72.36 -23.27 -10.30
N GLY A 624 -71.14 -23.81 -10.37
CA GLY A 624 -69.88 -23.12 -10.71
C GLY A 624 -69.68 -22.57 -12.12
N SER A 625 -70.66 -22.62 -13.02
CA SER A 625 -70.50 -22.13 -14.41
C SER A 625 -70.95 -20.67 -14.60
N LYS A 626 -72.05 -20.23 -13.95
CA LYS A 626 -72.62 -18.88 -14.14
C LYS A 626 -71.85 -17.79 -13.39
N ALA A 627 -71.22 -18.11 -12.26
CA ALA A 627 -70.44 -17.16 -11.47
C ALA A 627 -69.12 -16.73 -12.18
N SER A 628 -68.54 -17.63 -12.98
CA SER A 628 -67.35 -17.34 -13.80
C SER A 628 -67.69 -16.37 -14.94
N ALA A 629 -68.81 -16.58 -15.64
CA ALA A 629 -69.28 -15.68 -16.68
C ALA A 629 -69.64 -14.29 -16.14
N ALA A 630 -70.31 -14.23 -14.98
CA ALA A 630 -70.63 -12.95 -14.33
C ALA A 630 -69.39 -12.18 -13.85
N ARG A 631 -68.36 -12.87 -13.33
CA ARG A 631 -67.07 -12.23 -13.00
C ARG A 631 -66.36 -11.70 -14.24
N ARG A 632 -66.36 -12.43 -15.35
CA ARG A 632 -65.75 -11.98 -16.61
C ARG A 632 -66.46 -10.75 -17.17
N LEU A 633 -67.79 -10.73 -17.13
CA LEU A 633 -68.58 -9.57 -17.58
C LEU A 633 -68.36 -8.33 -16.69
N ALA A 634 -68.24 -8.52 -15.36
CA ALA A 634 -67.98 -7.44 -14.43
C ALA A 634 -66.58 -6.83 -14.59
N ILE A 635 -65.55 -7.66 -14.85
CA ILE A 635 -64.20 -7.17 -15.15
C ILE A 635 -64.20 -6.43 -16.50
N ALA A 636 -64.90 -6.95 -17.51
CA ALA A 636 -65.02 -6.28 -18.81
C ALA A 636 -65.68 -4.90 -18.71
N CYS A 637 -66.78 -4.78 -17.95
CA CYS A 637 -67.44 -3.49 -17.72
C CYS A 637 -66.56 -2.51 -16.92
N ALA A 638 -65.82 -3.00 -15.92
CA ALA A 638 -64.91 -2.15 -15.14
C ALA A 638 -63.75 -1.62 -16.00
N VAL A 639 -63.21 -2.45 -16.89
CA VAL A 639 -62.15 -2.04 -17.84
C VAL A 639 -62.70 -1.02 -18.86
N GLU A 640 -63.90 -1.24 -19.41
CA GLU A 640 -64.54 -0.26 -20.31
C GLU A 640 -64.80 1.08 -19.59
N GLN A 641 -65.19 1.05 -18.32
CA GLN A 641 -65.43 2.27 -17.55
C GLN A 641 -64.15 3.04 -17.28
N VAL A 642 -63.05 2.36 -16.89
CA VAL A 642 -61.74 3.00 -16.69
C VAL A 642 -61.19 3.57 -18.00
N LEU A 643 -61.34 2.85 -19.12
CA LEU A 643 -60.88 3.34 -20.43
C LEU A 643 -61.74 4.48 -20.97
N SER A 644 -63.06 4.46 -20.72
CA SER A 644 -63.94 5.59 -20.99
C SER A 644 -63.53 6.82 -20.19
N GLU A 645 -63.19 6.66 -18.90
CA GLU A 645 -62.70 7.77 -18.08
C GLU A 645 -61.32 8.25 -18.51
N ILE A 646 -60.39 7.37 -18.89
CA ILE A 646 -59.08 7.77 -19.44
C ILE A 646 -59.25 8.50 -20.78
N ALA A 647 -60.13 8.03 -21.66
CA ALA A 647 -60.44 8.70 -22.93
C ALA A 647 -61.16 10.04 -22.69
N HIS A 648 -62.03 10.12 -21.69
CA HIS A 648 -62.72 11.35 -21.31
C HIS A 648 -61.74 12.34 -20.70
N VAL A 649 -60.87 11.94 -19.77
CA VAL A 649 -59.81 12.77 -19.18
C VAL A 649 -58.79 13.20 -20.22
N SER A 650 -58.41 12.33 -21.16
CA SER A 650 -57.50 12.70 -22.26
C SER A 650 -58.16 13.72 -23.19
N ARG A 651 -59.46 13.57 -23.52
CA ARG A 651 -60.22 14.58 -24.28
C ARG A 651 -60.46 15.87 -23.50
N PHE A 652 -60.67 15.79 -22.18
CA PHE A 652 -60.91 16.94 -21.31
C PHE A 652 -59.62 17.74 -21.06
N SER A 653 -58.47 17.08 -20.89
CA SER A 653 -57.16 17.75 -20.78
C SER A 653 -56.73 18.38 -22.10
N ILE A 654 -57.00 17.74 -23.25
CA ILE A 654 -56.74 18.32 -24.58
C ILE A 654 -57.71 19.49 -24.87
N ALA A 655 -58.94 19.47 -24.36
CA ALA A 655 -59.91 20.57 -24.54
C ALA A 655 -59.70 21.74 -23.57
N LEU A 656 -59.33 21.48 -22.31
CA LEU A 656 -59.04 22.54 -21.32
C LEU A 656 -57.75 23.30 -21.63
N GLU A 657 -56.77 22.69 -22.30
CA GLU A 657 -55.57 23.42 -22.77
C GLU A 657 -55.83 24.30 -24.01
N VAL A 658 -56.95 24.14 -24.70
CA VAL A 658 -57.25 24.91 -25.93
C VAL A 658 -58.05 26.19 -25.66
N ASP A 659 -58.90 26.23 -24.63
CA ASP A 659 -59.77 27.39 -24.37
C ASP A 659 -59.20 28.42 -23.36
N ASP A 660 -58.16 28.09 -22.59
CA ASP A 660 -57.60 28.99 -21.54
C ASP A 660 -56.22 29.61 -21.85
N ILE A 661 -55.73 29.55 -23.10
CA ILE A 661 -54.40 30.07 -23.48
C ILE A 661 -54.52 31.32 -24.39
N GLN A 662 -54.78 32.48 -23.78
CA GLN A 662 -54.44 33.79 -24.35
C GLN A 662 -53.15 34.37 -23.69
N ARG A 663 -52.02 33.67 -23.79
CA ARG A 663 -50.70 34.28 -23.50
C ARG A 663 -49.62 33.88 -24.52
N PRO A 664 -48.76 34.81 -25.01
CA PRO A 664 -47.92 34.56 -26.20
C PRO A 664 -46.65 33.71 -26.01
N TRP A 665 -46.45 33.05 -24.86
CA TRP A 665 -45.15 32.46 -24.50
C TRP A 665 -45.10 30.92 -24.55
N TYR A 666 -46.16 30.25 -25.01
CA TYR A 666 -46.26 28.78 -25.11
C TYR A 666 -46.61 28.30 -26.53
N ALA A 667 -46.00 28.90 -27.56
CA ALA A 667 -46.24 28.49 -28.95
C ALA A 667 -45.54 27.18 -29.37
N ASP A 668 -44.64 26.63 -28.53
CA ASP A 668 -43.85 25.44 -28.86
C ASP A 668 -44.09 24.29 -27.85
N VAL A 669 -45.35 23.85 -27.72
CA VAL A 669 -45.58 22.45 -27.32
C VAL A 669 -45.06 21.59 -28.49
N PRO A 670 -44.08 20.69 -28.30
CA PRO A 670 -43.49 19.97 -29.41
C PRO A 670 -44.55 19.11 -30.09
N ARG A 671 -44.71 19.26 -31.41
CA ARG A 671 -45.50 18.35 -32.27
C ARG A 671 -45.14 16.87 -32.04
N THR A 672 -43.98 16.60 -31.46
CA THR A 672 -43.54 15.30 -30.97
C THR A 672 -44.40 14.77 -29.82
N ALA A 673 -44.72 15.55 -28.78
CA ALA A 673 -45.56 15.10 -27.67
C ALA A 673 -46.98 14.75 -28.13
N GLU A 674 -47.54 15.56 -29.03
CA GLU A 674 -48.83 15.30 -29.67
C GLU A 674 -48.79 14.02 -30.53
N ARG A 675 -47.74 13.84 -31.35
CA ARG A 675 -47.56 12.61 -32.15
C ARG A 675 -47.37 11.37 -31.29
N THR A 676 -46.60 11.45 -30.20
CA THR A 676 -46.39 10.35 -29.27
C THR A 676 -47.70 10.00 -28.55
N ALA A 677 -48.49 11.00 -28.14
CA ALA A 677 -49.81 10.78 -27.55
C ALA A 677 -50.78 10.14 -28.55
N ILE A 678 -50.84 10.62 -29.78
CA ILE A 678 -51.66 10.03 -30.86
C ILE A 678 -51.24 8.58 -31.13
N HIS A 679 -49.95 8.30 -31.17
CA HIS A 679 -49.44 6.95 -31.40
C HIS A 679 -49.75 6.01 -30.24
N ILE A 680 -49.57 6.45 -28.98
CA ILE A 680 -49.93 5.67 -27.79
C ILE A 680 -51.44 5.41 -27.73
N VAL A 681 -52.27 6.40 -28.05
CA VAL A 681 -53.73 6.24 -28.09
C VAL A 681 -54.14 5.28 -29.20
N GLY A 682 -53.56 5.37 -30.40
CA GLY A 682 -53.79 4.42 -31.48
C GLY A 682 -53.42 2.98 -31.09
N LEU A 683 -52.25 2.82 -30.48
CA LEU A 683 -51.76 1.56 -29.94
C LEU A 683 -52.72 0.96 -28.90
N LEU A 684 -53.13 1.75 -27.90
CA LEU A 684 -54.09 1.30 -26.88
C LEU A 684 -55.45 0.94 -27.47
N GLN A 685 -55.88 1.66 -28.51
CA GLN A 685 -57.15 1.41 -29.18
C GLN A 685 -57.11 0.12 -30.01
N ASP A 686 -55.99 -0.18 -30.68
CA ASP A 686 -55.80 -1.44 -31.40
C ASP A 686 -55.80 -2.64 -30.45
N VAL A 687 -55.13 -2.52 -29.29
CA VAL A 687 -55.16 -3.56 -28.24
C VAL A 687 -56.58 -3.79 -27.74
N PHE A 688 -57.36 -2.72 -27.58
CA PHE A 688 -58.72 -2.80 -27.09
C PHE A 688 -59.67 -3.42 -28.12
N GLU A 689 -59.59 -3.03 -29.40
CA GLU A 689 -60.42 -3.63 -30.46
C GLU A 689 -60.06 -5.10 -30.71
N LEU A 690 -58.78 -5.48 -30.59
CA LEU A 690 -58.36 -6.89 -30.64
C LEU A 690 -58.84 -7.69 -29.43
N TRP A 691 -58.83 -7.10 -28.24
CA TRP A 691 -59.38 -7.71 -27.03
C TRP A 691 -60.89 -7.93 -27.15
N ARG A 692 -61.62 -6.93 -27.67
CA ARG A 692 -63.06 -6.99 -27.95
C ARG A 692 -63.39 -8.03 -29.02
N ALA A 693 -62.62 -8.10 -30.11
CA ALA A 693 -62.79 -9.10 -31.17
C ALA A 693 -62.50 -10.54 -30.69
N GLY A 694 -61.46 -10.74 -29.89
CA GLY A 694 -61.14 -12.04 -29.28
C GLY A 694 -62.20 -12.52 -28.28
N ALA A 695 -62.78 -11.59 -27.50
CA ALA A 695 -63.88 -11.90 -26.60
C ALA A 695 -65.15 -12.35 -27.35
N ALA A 696 -65.37 -11.87 -28.58
CA ALA A 696 -66.55 -12.19 -29.38
C ALA A 696 -66.47 -13.53 -30.14
N LEU A 697 -65.27 -14.02 -30.46
CA LEU A 697 -65.10 -15.14 -31.39
C LEU A 697 -64.97 -16.53 -30.75
N ASP A 698 -64.55 -16.67 -29.48
CA ASP A 698 -64.53 -18.00 -28.82
C ASP A 698 -64.42 -17.97 -27.27
N GLY A 699 -64.54 -16.80 -26.64
CA GLY A 699 -64.41 -16.66 -25.18
C GLY A 699 -63.02 -17.00 -24.61
N SER A 700 -62.03 -17.25 -25.47
CA SER A 700 -60.63 -17.38 -25.10
C SER A 700 -59.99 -15.99 -25.02
N LEU A 701 -59.39 -15.67 -23.87
CA LEU A 701 -58.64 -14.43 -23.70
C LEU A 701 -57.44 -14.44 -24.66
N PRO A 702 -57.03 -13.29 -25.22
CA PRO A 702 -55.81 -13.21 -26.02
C PRO A 702 -54.65 -13.83 -25.24
N SER A 703 -53.96 -14.77 -25.89
CA SER A 703 -52.85 -15.55 -25.29
C SER A 703 -51.83 -14.61 -24.63
N CYS A 704 -51.31 -15.01 -23.47
CA CYS A 704 -50.25 -14.29 -22.74
C CYS A 704 -49.05 -13.94 -23.65
N SER A 705 -48.75 -14.78 -24.65
CA SER A 705 -47.73 -14.52 -25.65
C SER A 705 -47.96 -13.27 -26.51
N PHE A 706 -49.23 -12.92 -26.76
CA PHE A 706 -49.59 -11.72 -27.51
C PHE A 706 -49.34 -10.45 -26.70
N MET A 707 -49.78 -10.42 -25.43
CA MET A 707 -49.55 -9.29 -24.53
C MET A 707 -48.05 -9.08 -24.25
N GLN A 708 -47.27 -10.15 -24.12
CA GLN A 708 -45.81 -10.05 -23.97
C GLN A 708 -45.13 -9.47 -25.22
N LYS A 709 -45.54 -9.90 -26.43
CA LYS A 709 -45.01 -9.34 -27.68
C LYS A 709 -45.30 -7.84 -27.76
N TYR A 710 -46.53 -7.45 -27.45
CA TYR A 710 -46.95 -6.06 -27.52
C TYR A 710 -46.28 -5.17 -26.47
N GLY A 711 -46.18 -5.64 -25.22
CA GLY A 711 -45.43 -4.95 -24.16
C GLY A 711 -43.97 -4.74 -24.55
N SER A 712 -43.33 -5.74 -25.16
CA SER A 712 -41.96 -5.61 -25.68
C SER A 712 -41.85 -4.60 -26.82
N GLU A 713 -42.85 -4.50 -27.70
CA GLU A 713 -42.87 -3.49 -28.78
C GLU A 713 -43.09 -2.08 -28.23
N LEU A 714 -43.94 -1.91 -27.20
CA LEU A 714 -44.15 -0.63 -26.53
C LEU A 714 -42.90 -0.18 -25.75
N ASP A 715 -42.24 -1.08 -25.01
CA ASP A 715 -40.99 -0.79 -24.31
C ASP A 715 -39.90 -0.37 -25.29
N LYS A 716 -39.77 -1.06 -26.44
CA LYS A 716 -38.85 -0.67 -27.51
C LYS A 716 -39.16 0.72 -28.06
N PHE A 717 -40.44 1.05 -28.25
CA PHE A 717 -40.86 2.36 -28.72
C PHE A 717 -40.54 3.46 -27.69
N LEU A 718 -40.88 3.25 -26.42
CA LEU A 718 -40.59 4.22 -25.35
C LEU A 718 -39.08 4.40 -25.17
N GLN A 719 -38.30 3.32 -25.25
CA GLN A 719 -36.85 3.42 -25.23
C GLN A 719 -36.30 4.18 -26.43
N ALA A 720 -36.82 3.95 -27.64
CA ALA A 720 -36.38 4.67 -28.83
C ALA A 720 -36.70 6.18 -28.75
N GLU A 721 -37.85 6.55 -28.18
CA GLU A 721 -38.20 7.96 -27.95
C GLU A 721 -37.35 8.61 -26.85
N GLU A 722 -37.08 7.89 -25.75
CA GLU A 722 -36.16 8.38 -24.71
C GLU A 722 -34.74 8.53 -25.24
N ASP A 723 -34.26 7.58 -26.04
CA ASP A 723 -32.94 7.63 -26.69
C ASP A 723 -32.82 8.83 -27.61
N LYS A 724 -33.90 9.11 -28.34
CA LYS A 724 -33.99 10.27 -29.20
C LYS A 724 -33.95 11.57 -28.40
N ARG A 725 -34.67 11.67 -27.28
CA ARG A 725 -34.64 12.85 -26.39
C ARG A 725 -33.26 13.07 -25.79
N VAL A 726 -32.64 12.00 -25.28
CA VAL A 726 -31.27 12.05 -24.73
C VAL A 726 -30.27 12.47 -25.81
N ALA A 727 -30.41 11.97 -27.04
CA ALA A 727 -29.57 12.37 -28.17
C ALA A 727 -29.77 13.84 -28.56
N GLU A 728 -31.00 14.34 -28.55
CA GLU A 728 -31.33 15.75 -28.81
C GLU A 728 -30.75 16.66 -27.71
N ASP A 729 -30.92 16.32 -26.44
CA ASP A 729 -30.37 17.06 -25.29
C ASP A 729 -28.83 17.06 -25.29
N TYR A 730 -28.22 15.93 -25.63
CA TYR A 730 -26.78 15.81 -25.79
C TYR A 730 -26.28 16.69 -26.95
N ALA A 731 -26.96 16.65 -28.11
CA ALA A 731 -26.61 17.49 -29.26
C ALA A 731 -26.71 18.99 -28.94
N LEU A 732 -27.76 19.42 -28.23
CA LEU A 732 -27.92 20.80 -27.76
C LEU A 732 -26.83 21.20 -26.77
N THR A 733 -26.45 20.28 -25.87
CA THR A 733 -25.37 20.50 -24.91
C THR A 733 -24.02 20.68 -25.62
N CYS A 734 -23.69 19.82 -26.59
CA CYS A 734 -22.48 19.94 -27.40
C CYS A 734 -22.47 21.25 -28.20
N GLN A 735 -23.58 21.58 -28.88
CA GLN A 735 -23.70 22.83 -29.63
C GLN A 735 -23.49 24.05 -28.73
N ARG A 736 -24.09 24.05 -27.53
CA ARG A 736 -23.88 25.12 -26.54
C ARG A 736 -22.43 25.21 -26.10
N GLN A 737 -21.78 24.09 -25.82
CA GLN A 737 -20.37 24.04 -25.42
C GLN A 737 -19.47 24.63 -26.50
N ASP A 738 -19.68 24.26 -27.76
CA ASP A 738 -18.91 24.78 -28.89
C ASP A 738 -19.09 26.29 -29.06
N GLN A 739 -20.34 26.78 -28.95
CA GLN A 739 -20.63 28.23 -29.01
C GLN A 739 -20.03 29.00 -27.83
N ILE A 740 -20.08 28.44 -26.61
CA ILE A 740 -19.42 29.03 -25.44
C ILE A 740 -17.91 29.09 -25.68
N LYS A 741 -17.32 27.99 -26.16
CA LYS A 741 -15.89 27.88 -26.45
C LYS A 741 -15.46 28.93 -27.47
N GLU A 742 -16.13 29.01 -28.61
CA GLU A 742 -15.86 30.00 -29.66
C GLU A 742 -15.89 31.43 -29.12
N ARG A 743 -16.94 31.80 -28.37
CA ARG A 743 -17.05 33.14 -27.79
C ARG A 743 -16.02 33.41 -26.68
N ILE A 744 -15.63 32.41 -25.89
CA ILE A 744 -14.55 32.57 -24.91
C ILE A 744 -13.23 32.86 -25.63
N VAL A 745 -12.94 32.17 -26.75
CA VAL A 745 -11.76 32.45 -27.60
C VAL A 745 -11.82 33.85 -28.22
N GLU A 746 -12.97 34.28 -28.74
CA GLU A 746 -13.18 35.64 -29.26
C GLU A 746 -12.90 36.72 -28.21
N ASN A 747 -13.09 36.40 -26.92
CA ASN A 747 -12.80 37.31 -25.80
C ASN A 747 -11.35 37.23 -25.29
N GLY A 748 -10.44 36.58 -26.04
CA GLY A 748 -9.00 36.57 -25.76
C GLY A 748 -8.54 35.49 -24.77
N TRP A 749 -9.38 34.51 -24.44
CA TRP A 749 -9.01 33.34 -23.65
C TRP A 749 -8.53 32.22 -24.57
N THR A 750 -7.68 31.33 -24.05
CA THR A 750 -7.17 30.18 -24.80
C THR A 750 -7.98 28.92 -24.49
N ASP A 751 -7.99 27.94 -25.41
CA ASP A 751 -8.59 26.62 -25.17
C ASP A 751 -8.10 25.97 -23.87
N ARG A 752 -6.85 26.24 -23.47
CA ARG A 752 -6.26 25.74 -22.23
C ARG A 752 -6.85 26.38 -20.97
N ASP A 753 -7.34 27.61 -21.04
CA ASP A 753 -7.99 28.29 -19.91
C ASP A 753 -9.39 27.70 -19.62
N MET A 754 -9.95 26.95 -20.57
CA MET A 754 -11.27 26.33 -20.47
C MET A 754 -11.24 24.94 -19.82
N VAL A 755 -10.06 24.41 -19.49
CA VAL A 755 -9.94 23.17 -18.72
C VAL A 755 -10.19 23.51 -17.25
N PRO A 756 -11.33 23.10 -16.66
CA PRO A 756 -11.65 23.45 -15.29
C PRO A 756 -10.65 22.82 -14.31
N SER A 757 -10.20 23.61 -13.34
CA SER A 757 -9.50 23.07 -12.18
C SER A 757 -10.43 22.16 -11.37
N PRO A 758 -9.91 21.23 -10.55
CA PRO A 758 -10.74 20.39 -9.69
C PRO A 758 -11.73 21.19 -8.81
N ALA A 759 -11.31 22.37 -8.35
CA ALA A 759 -12.13 23.27 -7.54
C ALA A 759 -13.24 23.98 -8.34
N SER A 760 -13.00 24.30 -9.62
CA SER A 760 -13.97 25.00 -10.48
C SER A 760 -14.88 24.07 -11.28
N TYR A 761 -14.57 22.77 -11.35
CA TYR A 761 -15.25 21.78 -12.21
C TYR A 761 -16.77 21.74 -12.02
N ILE A 762 -17.25 21.75 -10.78
CA ILE A 762 -18.69 21.65 -10.49
C ILE A 762 -19.44 22.89 -11.01
N GLU A 763 -18.91 24.09 -10.75
CA GLU A 763 -19.54 25.34 -11.19
C GLU A 763 -19.44 25.50 -12.71
N TRP A 764 -18.28 25.18 -13.29
CA TRP A 764 -18.09 25.14 -14.74
C TRP A 764 -19.12 24.24 -15.41
N ARG A 765 -19.28 23.00 -14.92
CA ARG A 765 -20.25 22.03 -15.45
C ARG A 765 -21.68 22.58 -15.38
N LYS A 766 -22.08 23.18 -14.25
CA LYS A 766 -23.41 23.77 -14.09
C LYS A 766 -23.70 24.89 -15.09
N LEU A 767 -22.70 25.69 -15.44
CA LEU A 767 -22.86 26.83 -16.35
C LEU A 767 -22.81 26.42 -17.84
N VAL A 768 -21.91 25.49 -18.17
CA VAL A 768 -21.56 25.11 -19.54
C VAL A 768 -22.41 23.93 -20.03
N VAL A 769 -22.70 22.94 -19.18
CA VAL A 769 -23.43 21.71 -19.53
C VAL A 769 -24.92 21.89 -19.26
N GLN A 770 -25.57 22.71 -20.09
CA GLN A 770 -27.03 22.87 -20.07
C GLN A 770 -27.59 22.56 -21.46
N PRO A 771 -28.68 21.77 -21.59
CA PRO A 771 -29.31 21.47 -22.88
C PRO A 771 -30.16 22.67 -23.34
N LYS A 772 -29.52 23.82 -23.59
CA LYS A 772 -30.18 25.07 -23.99
C LYS A 772 -29.32 25.81 -25.01
N LEU A 773 -29.93 26.29 -26.08
CA LEU A 773 -29.24 27.13 -27.07
C LEU A 773 -28.63 28.38 -26.40
N LEU A 774 -27.45 28.78 -26.86
CA LEU A 774 -26.78 29.98 -26.36
C LEU A 774 -27.30 31.21 -27.13
N THR A 775 -28.18 31.99 -26.50
CA THR A 775 -28.62 33.29 -27.03
C THR A 775 -27.72 34.43 -26.53
N ASP A 776 -27.66 35.55 -27.25
CA ASP A 776 -26.84 36.71 -26.83
C ASP A 776 -27.18 37.23 -25.44
N ARG A 777 -28.47 37.23 -25.10
CA ARG A 777 -28.93 37.58 -23.73
C ARG A 777 -28.41 36.59 -22.69
N THR A 778 -28.43 35.29 -23.01
CA THR A 778 -27.89 34.25 -22.11
C THR A 778 -26.39 34.41 -21.95
N TRP A 779 -25.68 34.68 -23.06
CA TRP A 779 -24.24 34.93 -23.07
C TRP A 779 -23.86 36.14 -22.21
N ALA A 780 -24.58 37.28 -22.33
CA ALA A 780 -24.34 38.48 -21.52
C ALA A 780 -24.46 38.22 -20.00
N ASN A 781 -25.30 37.29 -19.59
CA ASN A 781 -25.44 36.88 -18.18
C ASN A 781 -24.45 35.79 -17.76
N LEU A 782 -24.05 34.94 -18.69
CA LEU A 782 -23.16 33.80 -18.45
C LEU A 782 -21.70 34.24 -18.36
N TYR A 783 -21.26 35.11 -19.26
CA TYR A 783 -19.85 35.49 -19.39
C TYR A 783 -19.24 36.06 -18.08
N PRO A 784 -19.90 37.00 -17.36
CA PRO A 784 -19.36 37.49 -16.09
C PRO A 784 -19.14 36.41 -15.03
N LYS A 785 -19.90 35.30 -15.08
CA LYS A 785 -19.74 34.15 -14.17
C LYS A 785 -18.61 33.22 -14.60
N LEU A 786 -18.34 33.12 -15.90
CA LEU A 786 -17.24 32.32 -16.44
C LEU A 786 -15.88 32.97 -16.20
N VAL A 787 -15.79 34.32 -16.19
CA VAL A 787 -14.51 35.04 -16.04
C VAL A 787 -13.74 34.66 -14.75
N PRO A 788 -14.34 34.62 -13.54
CA PRO A 788 -13.64 34.16 -12.34
C PRO A 788 -13.13 32.72 -12.46
N LEU A 789 -13.93 31.83 -13.05
CA LEU A 789 -13.54 30.42 -13.25
C LEU A 789 -12.38 30.29 -14.23
N LEU A 790 -12.39 31.04 -15.33
CA LEU A 790 -11.31 31.07 -16.32
C LEU A 790 -10.00 31.59 -15.72
N LYS A 791 -10.05 32.60 -14.83
CA LYS A 791 -8.88 33.08 -14.09
C LYS A 791 -8.32 31.99 -13.16
N ALA A 792 -9.18 31.35 -12.37
CA ALA A 792 -8.78 30.26 -11.49
C ALA A 792 -8.19 29.07 -12.28
N ASN A 793 -8.76 28.75 -13.44
CA ASN A 793 -8.24 27.71 -14.33
C ASN A 793 -6.87 28.07 -14.90
N ARG A 794 -6.67 29.32 -15.32
CA ARG A 794 -5.38 29.82 -15.81
C ARG A 794 -4.30 29.73 -14.74
N GLU A 795 -4.56 30.21 -13.53
CA GLU A 795 -3.64 30.12 -12.39
C GLU A 795 -3.31 28.66 -12.04
N HIS A 796 -4.34 27.80 -12.01
CA HIS A 796 -4.15 26.37 -11.77
C HIS A 796 -3.27 25.72 -12.85
N ARG A 797 -3.52 26.04 -14.12
CA ARG A 797 -2.70 25.57 -15.25
C ARG A 797 -1.26 26.05 -15.11
N GLU A 798 -1.03 27.31 -14.75
CA GLU A 798 0.33 27.84 -14.54
C GLU A 798 1.05 27.13 -13.40
N ILE A 799 0.34 26.72 -12.34
CA ILE A 799 0.90 25.85 -11.28
C ILE A 799 1.26 24.48 -11.83
N LEU A 800 0.36 23.84 -12.60
CA LEU A 800 0.63 22.53 -13.20
C LEU A 800 1.78 22.58 -14.21
N GLU A 801 1.88 23.62 -15.02
CA GLU A 801 2.97 23.83 -15.97
C GLU A 801 4.29 24.06 -15.22
N ARG A 802 4.30 24.82 -14.11
CA ARG A 802 5.47 24.96 -13.22
C ARG A 802 5.90 23.61 -12.63
N GLN A 803 4.96 22.83 -12.11
CA GLN A 803 5.23 21.49 -11.57
C GLN A 803 5.73 20.54 -12.66
N GLN A 804 5.19 20.61 -13.87
CA GLN A 804 5.63 19.80 -15.01
C GLN A 804 7.06 20.17 -15.41
N ARG A 805 7.40 21.47 -15.44
CA ARG A 805 8.78 21.91 -15.69
C ARG A 805 9.73 21.43 -14.59
N LEU A 806 9.34 21.56 -13.33
CA LEU A 806 10.09 21.04 -12.18
C LEU A 806 10.36 19.52 -12.32
N TRP A 807 9.33 18.73 -12.63
CA TRP A 807 9.46 17.29 -12.85
C TRP A 807 10.41 16.95 -14.01
N LYS A 808 10.34 17.69 -15.12
CA LYS A 808 11.27 17.52 -16.24
C LYS A 808 12.70 17.85 -15.84
N ARG A 809 12.92 18.92 -15.05
CA ARG A 809 14.25 19.27 -14.51
C ARG A 809 14.78 18.16 -13.60
N ILE A 810 13.95 17.63 -12.70
CA ILE A 810 14.31 16.49 -11.84
C ILE A 810 14.66 15.26 -12.68
N GLN A 811 13.89 14.96 -13.73
CA GLN A 811 14.18 13.84 -14.63
C GLN A 811 15.51 14.01 -15.38
N LYS A 812 15.85 15.23 -15.80
CA LYS A 812 17.15 15.55 -16.40
C LYS A 812 18.29 15.35 -15.40
N MET A 813 18.12 15.80 -14.16
CA MET A 813 19.07 15.53 -13.08
C MET A 813 19.22 14.02 -12.80
N GLN A 814 18.12 13.27 -12.74
CA GLN A 814 18.15 11.81 -12.60
C GLN A 814 18.90 11.13 -13.74
N THR A 815 18.74 11.61 -14.97
CA THR A 815 19.43 11.09 -16.14
C THR A 815 20.94 11.34 -16.03
N MET A 816 21.34 12.55 -15.65
CA MET A 816 22.75 12.88 -15.37
C MET A 816 23.31 12.04 -14.22
N ALA A 817 22.59 11.92 -13.11
CA ALA A 817 22.95 11.10 -11.96
C ALA A 817 23.14 9.63 -12.33
N THR A 818 22.25 9.08 -13.17
CA THR A 818 22.38 7.70 -13.69
C THR A 818 23.61 7.56 -14.58
N SER A 819 23.86 8.54 -15.47
CA SER A 819 25.07 8.56 -16.31
C SER A 819 26.34 8.61 -15.46
N LEU A 820 26.39 9.47 -14.44
CA LEU A 820 27.51 9.55 -13.50
C LEU A 820 27.70 8.23 -12.75
N ARG A 821 26.61 7.62 -12.29
CA ARG A 821 26.65 6.31 -11.62
C ARG A 821 27.20 5.20 -12.53
N ASP A 822 26.87 5.24 -13.83
CA ASP A 822 27.30 4.24 -14.79
C ASP A 822 28.73 4.46 -15.30
N GLU A 823 29.22 5.70 -15.31
CA GLU A 823 30.62 6.04 -15.60
C GLU A 823 31.56 5.74 -14.44
N LEU A 824 31.05 5.74 -13.21
CA LEU A 824 31.84 5.34 -12.06
C LEU A 824 32.15 3.83 -12.16
N PRO A 825 33.44 3.45 -12.10
CA PRO A 825 33.83 2.04 -12.13
C PRO A 825 33.11 1.24 -11.03
N PRO A 826 32.77 -0.03 -11.30
CA PRO A 826 32.15 -0.88 -10.29
C PRO A 826 33.09 -1.05 -9.09
N PHE A 827 32.52 -1.12 -7.89
CA PHE A 827 33.31 -1.22 -6.67
C PHE A 827 33.95 -2.60 -6.54
N ILE A 828 33.14 -3.64 -6.78
CA ILE A 828 33.57 -5.03 -6.74
C ILE A 828 33.01 -5.74 -7.97
N THR A 829 33.90 -6.40 -8.69
CA THR A 829 33.52 -7.35 -9.74
C THR A 829 33.91 -8.74 -9.28
N VAL A 830 32.93 -9.62 -9.11
CA VAL A 830 33.18 -11.03 -8.78
C VAL A 830 32.90 -11.88 -10.00
N SER A 831 33.96 -12.47 -10.54
CA SER A 831 33.90 -13.41 -11.64
C SER A 831 34.14 -14.82 -11.11
N ARG A 832 33.37 -15.80 -11.56
CA ARG A 832 33.63 -17.20 -11.19
C ARG A 832 34.87 -17.66 -11.94
N LEU A 833 35.83 -18.25 -11.23
CA LEU A 833 36.98 -18.87 -11.89
C LEU A 833 36.46 -20.15 -12.53
N ASP A 834 36.22 -20.12 -13.83
CA ASP A 834 35.85 -21.33 -14.54
C ASP A 834 37.05 -22.27 -14.52
N THR A 835 36.86 -23.46 -13.95
CA THR A 835 37.84 -24.53 -14.09
C THR A 835 38.10 -24.69 -15.58
N PRO A 836 39.33 -24.49 -16.08
CA PRO A 836 39.61 -24.61 -17.50
C PRO A 836 39.13 -26.00 -17.93
N GLU A 837 38.10 -26.03 -18.78
CA GLU A 837 37.51 -27.27 -19.27
C GLU A 837 38.66 -28.09 -19.84
N ALA A 838 38.99 -29.20 -19.18
CA ALA A 838 39.90 -30.17 -19.76
C ALA A 838 39.37 -30.47 -21.17
N PRO A 839 40.20 -30.39 -22.23
CA PRO A 839 39.74 -30.53 -23.60
C PRO A 839 39.05 -31.87 -23.76
N SER A 840 37.72 -31.86 -23.68
CA SER A 840 36.86 -33.02 -23.81
C SER A 840 36.79 -33.33 -25.30
N SER A 841 37.74 -34.14 -25.75
CA SER A 841 37.67 -34.84 -27.01
C SER A 841 36.59 -35.92 -26.91
N GLU A 842 35.32 -35.59 -27.18
CA GLU A 842 34.38 -36.47 -27.88
C GLU A 842 33.02 -35.79 -28.15
N PRO A 843 32.56 -35.72 -29.43
CA PRO A 843 31.28 -35.15 -29.79
C PRO A 843 30.13 -36.12 -29.49
N SER A 844 29.66 -36.15 -28.24
CA SER A 844 28.43 -36.84 -27.90
C SER A 844 27.21 -35.99 -28.25
N THR A 845 26.60 -36.37 -29.37
CA THR A 845 25.33 -35.85 -29.86
C THR A 845 24.20 -36.25 -28.90
N SER A 846 23.30 -35.32 -28.59
CA SER A 846 22.01 -35.53 -27.89
C SER A 846 22.03 -35.49 -26.35
N SER A 847 22.05 -34.27 -25.80
CA SER A 847 21.24 -33.94 -24.62
C SER A 847 20.81 -32.47 -24.67
N ILE A 848 19.58 -32.21 -24.24
CA ILE A 848 18.84 -30.96 -24.41
C ILE A 848 19.48 -29.83 -23.57
N PRO A 849 19.85 -28.68 -24.16
CA PRO A 849 20.46 -27.56 -23.43
C PRO A 849 19.34 -26.67 -22.86
N LEU A 850 18.79 -26.99 -21.69
CA LEU A 850 17.73 -26.16 -21.09
C LEU A 850 18.03 -25.55 -19.72
N VAL A 851 19.21 -25.76 -19.12
CA VAL A 851 19.50 -25.21 -17.77
C VAL A 851 20.80 -24.38 -17.71
N SER A 852 21.67 -24.42 -18.71
CA SER A 852 23.01 -23.81 -18.62
C SER A 852 23.07 -22.28 -18.80
N ASN A 853 22.00 -21.63 -19.29
CA ASN A 853 22.03 -20.19 -19.63
C ASN A 853 21.58 -19.24 -18.51
N LEU A 854 21.19 -19.75 -17.34
CA LEU A 854 20.71 -18.92 -16.22
C LEU A 854 21.76 -18.68 -15.11
N GLY A 855 22.96 -19.27 -15.20
CA GLY A 855 23.87 -19.40 -14.05
C GLY A 855 25.29 -18.83 -14.17
N ARG A 856 25.54 -17.86 -15.07
CA ARG A 856 26.88 -17.26 -15.23
C ARG A 856 26.83 -15.74 -15.37
N ARG A 857 26.23 -15.07 -14.39
CA ARG A 857 26.30 -13.60 -14.31
C ARG A 857 27.41 -13.25 -13.33
N ASP A 858 28.44 -12.61 -13.82
CA ASP A 858 29.43 -11.96 -12.97
C ASP A 858 28.70 -10.97 -12.05
N LEU A 859 28.93 -11.07 -10.75
CA LEU A 859 28.28 -10.20 -9.79
C LEU A 859 29.06 -8.89 -9.77
N THR A 860 28.45 -7.85 -10.35
CA THR A 860 29.00 -6.49 -10.31
C THR A 860 28.30 -5.72 -9.19
N ILE A 861 29.02 -5.46 -8.10
CA ILE A 861 28.56 -4.61 -7.01
C ILE A 861 29.03 -3.19 -7.32
N ARG A 862 28.07 -2.31 -7.58
CA ARG A 862 28.34 -0.88 -7.79
C ARG A 862 28.50 -0.17 -6.46
N PHE A 863 29.25 0.92 -6.46
CA PHE A 863 29.28 1.81 -5.33
C PHE A 863 27.90 2.34 -4.98
N SER A 864 27.74 2.65 -3.69
CA SER A 864 26.67 3.49 -3.22
C SER A 864 26.65 4.83 -3.95
N PHE A 865 25.44 5.28 -4.26
CA PHE A 865 25.18 6.53 -4.96
C PHE A 865 24.07 7.28 -4.21
N PRO A 866 24.17 8.61 -4.03
CA PRO A 866 23.13 9.39 -3.35
C PRO A 866 21.77 9.19 -4.01
N ASN A 867 20.71 9.10 -3.20
CA ASN A 867 19.37 9.00 -3.75
C ASN A 867 18.91 10.37 -4.29
N VAL A 868 17.80 10.39 -5.03
CA VAL A 868 17.29 11.63 -5.65
C VAL A 868 16.98 12.72 -4.63
N PRO A 869 16.26 12.45 -3.52
CA PRO A 869 16.04 13.45 -2.46
C PRO A 869 17.34 14.06 -1.92
N GLU A 870 18.38 13.25 -1.76
CA GLU A 870 19.68 13.70 -1.27
C GLU A 870 20.43 14.55 -2.29
N LEU A 871 20.43 14.17 -3.57
CA LEU A 871 20.96 15.05 -4.62
C LEU A 871 20.20 16.38 -4.65
N LEU A 872 18.90 16.37 -4.43
CA LEU A 872 18.08 17.60 -4.40
C LEU A 872 18.32 18.45 -3.16
N SER A 873 18.93 17.92 -2.09
CA SER A 873 19.31 18.73 -0.93
C SER A 873 20.65 19.45 -1.13
N TRP A 874 21.44 19.05 -2.13
CA TRP A 874 22.73 19.68 -2.42
C TRP A 874 22.52 21.08 -3.01
N PRO A 875 23.08 22.15 -2.41
CA PRO A 875 22.81 23.53 -2.83
C PRO A 875 23.01 23.76 -4.34
N MET A 876 24.09 23.21 -4.90
CA MET A 876 24.42 23.31 -6.33
C MET A 876 23.36 22.71 -7.27
N ILE A 877 22.66 21.65 -6.84
CA ILE A 877 21.58 21.01 -7.62
C ILE A 877 20.26 21.69 -7.31
N LYS A 878 19.99 21.95 -6.02
CA LYS A 878 18.76 22.59 -5.54
C LYS A 878 18.49 23.91 -6.27
N ASP A 879 19.49 24.77 -6.36
CA ASP A 879 19.38 26.08 -7.03
C ASP A 879 19.01 25.94 -8.51
N ILE A 880 19.51 24.91 -9.20
CA ILE A 880 19.19 24.66 -10.62
C ILE A 880 17.76 24.13 -10.79
N ILE A 881 17.29 23.32 -9.85
CA ILE A 881 15.98 22.64 -9.93
C ILE A 881 14.84 23.57 -9.50
N GLU A 882 15.03 24.36 -8.44
CA GLU A 882 14.02 25.26 -7.89
C GLU A 882 13.80 26.51 -8.75
N GLU A 883 14.83 26.99 -9.46
CA GLU A 883 14.68 28.10 -10.40
C GLU A 883 13.75 27.71 -11.57
N ASP A 884 12.72 28.51 -11.86
CA ASP A 884 11.74 28.23 -12.92
C ASP A 884 12.31 28.51 -14.32
N THR A 885 13.32 27.73 -14.70
CA THR A 885 13.96 27.73 -16.01
C THR A 885 13.42 26.59 -16.89
N SER A 886 13.63 26.67 -18.20
CA SER A 886 13.29 25.56 -19.09
C SER A 886 14.12 24.31 -18.76
N PRO A 887 13.61 23.09 -19.01
CA PRO A 887 14.36 21.87 -18.72
C PRO A 887 15.67 21.77 -19.51
N GLU A 888 15.76 22.37 -20.70
CA GLU A 888 16.98 22.44 -21.51
C GLU A 888 18.03 23.38 -20.89
N ALA A 889 17.60 24.53 -20.36
CA ALA A 889 18.48 25.44 -19.64
C ALA A 889 19.03 24.80 -18.36
N ALA A 890 18.18 24.08 -17.61
CA ALA A 890 18.60 23.31 -16.45
C ALA A 890 19.59 22.20 -16.81
N GLU A 891 19.39 21.48 -17.92
CA GLU A 891 20.31 20.45 -18.41
C GLU A 891 21.70 21.00 -18.75
N ILE A 892 21.78 22.18 -19.38
CA ILE A 892 23.05 22.86 -19.64
C ILE A 892 23.76 23.19 -18.33
N ARG A 893 23.05 23.73 -17.35
CA ARG A 893 23.62 24.06 -16.03
C ARG A 893 24.06 22.82 -15.25
N LEU A 894 23.24 21.76 -15.25
CA LEU A 894 23.58 20.48 -14.64
C LEU A 894 24.84 19.88 -15.26
N THR A 895 24.95 19.95 -16.59
CA THR A 895 26.16 19.48 -17.30
C THR A 895 27.39 20.31 -16.93
N ALA A 896 27.24 21.62 -16.72
CA ALA A 896 28.33 22.49 -16.32
C ALA A 896 28.86 22.19 -14.90
N ILE A 897 28.00 21.76 -13.97
CA ILE A 897 28.39 21.38 -12.60
C ILE A 897 28.68 19.88 -12.44
N ARG A 898 28.71 19.12 -13.53
CA ARG A 898 28.81 17.65 -13.51
C ARG A 898 30.02 17.14 -12.74
N ASP A 899 31.19 17.76 -12.95
CA ASP A 899 32.44 17.33 -12.29
C ASP A 899 32.43 17.66 -10.79
N ASP A 900 31.80 18.76 -10.40
CA ASP A 900 31.61 19.12 -8.99
C ASP A 900 30.63 18.17 -8.31
N VAL A 901 29.56 17.76 -9.00
CA VAL A 901 28.66 16.70 -8.52
C VAL A 901 29.41 15.37 -8.37
N ALA A 902 30.25 14.99 -9.34
CA ALA A 902 31.06 13.78 -9.25
C ALA A 902 32.02 13.82 -8.05
N ARG A 903 32.67 14.96 -7.79
CA ARG A 903 33.51 15.17 -6.60
C ARG A 903 32.70 15.05 -5.31
N ALA A 904 31.55 15.72 -5.23
CA ALA A 904 30.65 15.65 -4.08
C ALA A 904 30.15 14.22 -3.81
N VAL A 905 29.90 13.41 -4.84
CA VAL A 905 29.54 11.98 -4.69
C VAL A 905 30.68 11.18 -4.05
N VAL A 906 31.94 11.47 -4.38
CA VAL A 906 33.10 10.80 -3.78
C VAL A 906 33.28 11.20 -2.32
N GLU A 907 33.19 12.50 -2.02
CA GLU A 907 33.28 13.03 -0.64
C GLU A 907 32.15 12.47 0.24
N TRP A 908 30.93 12.50 -0.28
CA TRP A 908 29.75 11.92 0.34
C TRP A 908 29.96 10.44 0.69
N ARG A 909 30.51 9.66 -0.25
CA ARG A 909 30.77 8.24 -0.05
C ARG A 909 31.82 8.00 1.02
N ASN A 910 32.91 8.75 0.99
CA ASN A 910 33.99 8.61 1.97
C ASN A 910 33.46 8.91 3.39
N LYS A 911 32.64 9.96 3.53
CA LYS A 911 31.99 10.29 4.80
C LYS A 911 31.06 9.16 5.25
N LEU A 912 30.22 8.65 4.35
CA LEU A 912 29.32 7.54 4.64
C LEU A 912 30.05 6.27 5.11
N GLU A 913 31.14 5.91 4.44
CA GLU A 913 31.95 4.76 4.81
C GLU A 913 32.60 4.94 6.19
N GLN A 914 33.05 6.16 6.50
CA GLN A 914 33.59 6.48 7.83
C GLN A 914 32.52 6.35 8.92
N ASP A 915 31.35 6.94 8.72
CA ASP A 915 30.24 6.91 9.68
C ASP A 915 29.77 5.46 9.95
N LEU A 916 29.70 4.61 8.93
CA LEU A 916 29.38 3.19 9.11
C LEU A 916 30.43 2.43 9.94
N VAL A 917 31.70 2.79 9.80
CA VAL A 917 32.78 2.21 10.60
C VAL A 917 32.72 2.71 12.05
N ASP A 918 32.39 3.98 12.25
CA ASP A 918 32.23 4.55 13.58
C ASP A 918 31.05 3.89 14.31
N ILE A 919 29.89 3.74 13.64
CA ILE A 919 28.73 2.98 14.18
C ILE A 919 29.11 1.55 14.54
N TRP A 920 29.89 0.90 13.67
CA TRP A 920 30.35 -0.46 13.92
C TRP A 920 31.28 -0.56 15.15
N ASN A 921 32.20 0.38 15.31
CA ASN A 921 33.16 0.39 16.41
C ASN A 921 32.53 0.77 17.75
N THR A 922 31.62 1.74 17.77
CA THR A 922 30.91 2.17 18.99
C THR A 922 30.13 1.02 19.61
N GLY A 923 29.42 0.23 18.80
CA GLY A 923 28.68 -0.95 19.28
C GLY A 923 29.55 -2.11 19.78
N ARG A 924 30.88 -1.97 19.84
CA ARG A 924 31.80 -2.98 20.39
C ARG A 924 32.21 -2.66 21.83
N ILE A 925 32.17 -1.38 22.21
CA ILE A 925 32.60 -0.90 23.53
C ILE A 925 31.50 -1.17 24.56
N GLU A 926 30.24 -0.97 24.18
CA GLU A 926 29.09 -1.15 25.08
C GLU A 926 28.86 -2.59 25.58
N GLU A 927 29.35 -3.61 24.85
CA GLU A 927 29.20 -5.02 25.24
C GLU A 927 30.30 -5.50 26.22
N GLY A 928 31.39 -4.73 26.39
CA GLY A 928 32.55 -5.13 27.20
C GLY A 928 32.64 -4.51 28.59
N GLU A 929 31.89 -3.42 28.83
CA GLU A 929 31.86 -2.72 30.12
C GLU A 929 30.56 -3.01 30.89
N GLU A 930 30.35 -4.28 31.26
CA GLU A 930 29.52 -4.56 32.44
C GLU A 930 30.30 -4.03 33.66
N ALA A 931 29.94 -2.81 34.09
CA ALA A 931 30.51 -2.17 35.25
C ALA A 931 30.44 -3.12 36.47
N PRO A 932 31.56 -3.35 37.20
CA PRO A 932 31.53 -4.17 38.39
C PRO A 932 30.57 -3.57 39.42
N ASP A 933 29.57 -4.35 39.81
CA ASP A 933 28.54 -4.03 40.80
C ASP A 933 29.06 -3.16 41.96
N ALA A 934 28.85 -1.85 41.85
CA ALA A 934 28.97 -0.95 42.99
C ALA A 934 27.78 -1.22 43.92
N LYS A 935 28.01 -2.10 44.91
CA LYS A 935 27.15 -2.32 46.08
C LYS A 935 26.87 -1.01 46.82
N GLY A 936 25.87 -0.27 46.38
CA GLY A 936 25.20 0.79 47.12
C GLY A 936 24.28 0.20 48.18
N LYS A 937 24.59 0.47 49.45
CA LYS A 937 23.83 0.04 50.64
C LYS A 937 22.39 0.59 50.60
N GLY A 938 21.44 -0.23 50.16
CA GLY A 938 20.00 -0.04 50.35
C GLY A 938 19.49 -0.86 51.53
N LYS A 939 19.03 -0.18 52.56
CA LYS A 939 18.52 -0.69 53.84
C LYS A 939 17.21 -1.49 53.64
N PHE A 940 17.24 -2.82 53.78
CA PHE A 940 16.02 -3.63 53.89
C PHE A 940 15.75 -4.08 55.33
N VAL A 941 14.50 -3.87 55.74
CA VAL A 941 13.87 -4.36 56.97
C VAL A 941 13.62 -5.86 56.84
N ALA A 942 13.87 -6.57 57.93
CA ALA A 942 13.90 -8.02 58.06
C ALA A 942 12.58 -8.74 57.71
N CYS A 943 12.68 -9.98 57.21
CA CYS A 943 12.05 -11.11 57.89
C CYS A 943 12.72 -12.44 57.54
N THR A 944 12.79 -13.29 58.55
CA THR A 944 13.54 -14.53 58.73
C THR A 944 12.88 -15.77 58.12
N THR A 945 13.65 -16.75 57.66
CA THR A 945 13.55 -18.16 58.11
C THR A 945 14.79 -18.98 57.75
N LYS A 946 15.09 -19.97 58.60
CA LYS A 946 16.35 -20.73 58.76
C LYS A 946 16.27 -22.16 58.13
N PRO A 947 17.33 -22.99 58.19
CA PRO A 947 17.74 -23.92 57.13
C PRO A 947 17.52 -25.43 57.41
N ARG A 948 17.83 -26.27 56.41
CA ARG A 948 18.15 -27.71 56.46
C ARG A 948 19.28 -27.91 55.45
N GLY A 949 20.46 -28.45 55.72
CA GLY A 949 20.87 -29.48 56.68
C GLY A 949 21.17 -30.75 55.88
N GLY A 950 22.45 -31.06 55.63
CA GLY A 950 22.85 -32.30 54.94
C GLY A 950 24.36 -32.42 54.75
N ARG A 951 24.99 -33.18 55.64
CA ARG A 951 26.40 -33.59 55.67
C ARG A 951 26.54 -34.92 54.92
N GLY A 952 27.67 -35.16 54.26
CA GLY A 952 28.06 -36.47 53.75
C GLY A 952 29.47 -36.45 53.18
N ASP A 953 30.42 -36.96 53.97
CA ASP A 953 31.76 -37.38 53.53
C ASP A 953 31.66 -38.68 52.71
N VAL A 954 32.64 -38.97 51.83
CA VAL A 954 33.28 -40.29 51.59
C VAL A 954 34.12 -40.31 50.29
N GLU A 955 35.41 -40.64 50.48
CA GLU A 955 36.39 -41.44 49.71
C GLU A 955 36.60 -41.28 48.18
N GLU A 956 37.78 -40.71 47.86
CA GLU A 956 38.91 -41.33 47.14
C GLU A 956 38.66 -42.59 46.26
N SER A 957 38.84 -42.46 44.95
CA SER A 957 39.52 -43.48 44.13
C SER A 957 39.96 -42.93 42.78
N ALA A 958 41.22 -43.23 42.44
CA ALA A 958 41.92 -42.84 41.24
C ALA A 958 41.50 -43.70 40.02
N SER A 959 41.49 -43.10 38.82
CA SER A 959 41.94 -43.79 37.61
C SER A 959 42.37 -42.79 36.53
N GLU A 960 43.60 -42.99 36.05
CA GLU A 960 44.21 -42.34 34.90
C GLU A 960 43.45 -42.68 33.60
N SER A 961 43.38 -41.73 32.67
CA SER A 961 43.29 -42.03 31.24
C SER A 961 43.89 -40.91 30.40
N LYS A 962 45.05 -41.21 29.83
CA LYS A 962 45.82 -40.43 28.85
C LYS A 962 45.00 -40.09 27.61
N SER A 963 45.14 -38.86 27.14
CA SER A 963 44.77 -38.44 25.77
C SER A 963 45.97 -37.82 25.09
N ARG A 964 46.28 -38.33 23.89
CA ARG A 964 47.43 -38.02 23.05
C ARG A 964 47.33 -36.63 22.41
N GLU A 965 48.43 -35.89 22.48
CA GLU A 965 48.72 -34.70 21.69
C GLU A 965 49.22 -35.14 20.31
N ILE A 966 48.60 -34.64 19.23
CA ILE A 966 49.08 -34.80 17.85
C ILE A 966 49.57 -33.42 17.41
N GLU A 967 50.89 -33.28 17.39
CA GLU A 967 51.62 -32.14 16.86
C GLU A 967 51.63 -32.24 15.32
N LEU A 968 51.06 -31.24 14.64
CA LEU A 968 51.11 -31.10 13.18
C LEU A 968 51.93 -29.83 12.86
N THR A 969 53.15 -30.05 12.40
CA THR A 969 54.06 -29.04 11.85
C THR A 969 53.57 -28.58 10.47
N LEU A 970 53.36 -27.27 10.32
CA LEU A 970 53.12 -26.61 9.04
C LEU A 970 54.46 -26.33 8.32
N PRO A 971 54.51 -26.35 6.97
CA PRO A 971 55.73 -26.07 6.23
C PRO A 971 56.06 -24.57 6.23
N GLU A 972 57.33 -24.25 6.45
CA GLU A 972 57.91 -22.93 6.21
C GLU A 972 57.89 -22.59 4.71
N PHE A 973 57.45 -21.39 4.38
CA PHE A 973 57.57 -20.83 3.03
C PHE A 973 58.59 -19.69 3.04
N THR A 974 59.61 -19.82 2.18
CA THR A 974 60.58 -18.76 1.90
C THR A 974 60.11 -17.98 0.68
N VAL A 975 59.95 -16.66 0.81
CA VAL A 975 59.59 -15.75 -0.29
C VAL A 975 60.84 -14.96 -0.69
N THR A 976 61.24 -15.04 -1.97
CA THR A 976 62.24 -14.17 -2.59
C THR A 976 61.54 -13.18 -3.53
N PHE A 977 61.97 -11.92 -3.51
CA PHE A 977 61.41 -10.84 -4.32
C PHE A 977 62.43 -10.33 -5.34
N THR A 978 62.06 -10.40 -6.62
CA THR A 978 62.84 -9.83 -7.72
C THR A 978 62.50 -8.35 -7.89
N LYS A 979 63.52 -7.50 -8.04
CA LYS A 979 63.33 -6.07 -8.33
C LYS A 979 62.97 -5.82 -9.81
N PRO A 980 62.44 -4.63 -10.16
CA PRO A 980 62.00 -4.31 -11.53
C PRO A 980 63.10 -4.35 -12.62
N ASP A 981 64.38 -4.43 -12.24
CA ASP A 981 65.51 -4.60 -13.16
C ASP A 981 65.84 -6.07 -13.46
N GLY A 982 65.09 -7.02 -12.88
CA GLY A 982 65.22 -8.45 -13.16
C GLY A 982 66.27 -9.19 -12.32
N THR A 983 66.74 -8.63 -11.21
CA THR A 983 67.59 -9.37 -10.25
C THR A 983 66.84 -9.84 -9.01
N LEU A 984 67.08 -11.11 -8.64
CA LEU A 984 66.40 -11.87 -7.57
C LEU A 984 66.76 -11.42 -6.17
#